data_AF-A0A661SAL0-F1
#
_entry.id   AF-A0A661SAL0-F1
#
_cell.length_a   1.000
_cell.length_b   1.000
_cell.length_c   1.000
_cell.angle_alpha   90.00
_cell.angle_beta   90.00
_cell.angle_gamma   90.00
#
_symmetry.space_group_name_H-M   'P 1'
#
loop_
_entity.id
_entity.type
_entity.pdbx_description
1 polymer ?
#
loop_
_entity_poly.entity_id
_entity_poly.type
_entity_poly.pdbx_seq_one_letter_code
_entity_poly.pdbx_strand_id
1 'polypeptide(L)'
;MKAYSLNGSFSSLPEWYQDFLTGELDAFQKIPLGKSRQAGNKNAAKWDFLLSDDDKRASHRYRPDTFLLKTKWDQGYPYNKKLPKIAGEHVAAGCVQVAQAQVMNYHKHPETARGVATHTWNNQEFKTVLYKNYNWDIMPDVLDHSTPVYVQDELALLIHDLTITNEADYGNDGSAWTHTDAMTENFGYAMGIERMSNEDEALFFETLKKEIDNNRPVLLSLPGHATVADGYASDPTGRNIHVNMGWGGHYDDFYYLNDTVVAGSHIYEPDLDMIYNIRPCSSWEKNCHADIVKPEATDKVEGSVITGRFNSPDDVDQYEVYLKGFTKISGSTDGYPYLAFKVTIYDPATHENLDSFYYSHEGIHLVAGKYLIETAFGDEDMDYAISISTESLTSGEISATDRPPVINNEFKDRVIAEPYKIRIDAADEDGDEMSLRATSSNSHVAVTINDDILTIIPLSDGYSNIEVEARSKDKTTTEAFTVLASRHKTFFGREIVITGTFDSQEDVDRHKVVLDGSCSVEGYRGYSNQAFFTSVLNLNQNDVTGMNDEAFQFVFQRDLYLIEVSLWGYTYTPGDHDSYTLFVSCPYADTELSGVEDLLADHPPSIENDFEDMILGSPRTVTVEASDPDGDEVSVSAVSSNSDIAAVRMDGNLLTITPHAGEGQSEITVTASAYGKETAKSFVVAAAKEDVFFGKAFTIDGRFDSQDDLDNYKVVLEGVCTIQGDNGYSNQAFYTSVSDLDENYLANMNDIWINRTFAEDIYVLGSSLRQSPWGRYYFYQPGSDLYELSVGCPDADTDISVVLDMLDDAPPVINNDFDDLELAHSAAHEIVIHATDEDGDRVFLNVDSSNEHVVVGLEENVLTITSLMTEGSAEITVTASAKEQVTSKAFMVRIYDNPPVIRNAFDDLVIGREPYSMSVDTTDEDGDEVFVRAVSSDGGISVSVRGNTLTLTPLVTEGGSDITVTASSNNKAVEGTFTVAVYDNPPVIRTELKDMIIGKPCTIPIDVADEDGDQIVIRVASSDSLIGIALDDNVLMLTPHASGVYSEIGVEVSSTDKKVVRSFIVVAVEEQIFFGRHFTMDGTLDNPDEFEEHPVFLDGHCTVRDDRHE
;
A
#
# COMPACT_ATOMS: atom_id res chain seq x y z
N MET A 1 -10.33 11.39 -54.85
CA MET A 1 -10.67 12.13 -53.63
C MET A 1 -10.41 11.19 -52.46
N LYS A 2 -9.43 11.50 -51.60
CA LYS A 2 -9.11 10.70 -50.39
C LYS A 2 -9.83 11.24 -49.14
N ALA A 3 -9.99 12.55 -49.04
CA ALA A 3 -10.79 13.23 -48.02
C ALA A 3 -11.32 14.56 -48.62
N TYR A 4 -12.39 15.09 -48.03
CA TYR A 4 -12.91 16.43 -48.28
C TYR A 4 -13.65 16.93 -47.03
N SER A 5 -13.83 18.25 -46.91
CA SER A 5 -14.68 18.87 -45.89
C SER A 5 -15.53 19.96 -46.55
N LEU A 6 -16.77 20.11 -46.08
CA LEU A 6 -17.67 21.19 -46.49
C LEU A 6 -17.68 22.35 -45.49
N ASN A 7 -17.17 22.12 -44.26
CA ASN A 7 -17.29 23.04 -43.12
C ASN A 7 -15.95 23.65 -42.69
N GLY A 8 -14.82 23.22 -43.29
CA GLY A 8 -13.48 23.65 -42.89
C GLY A 8 -12.46 23.58 -44.02
N SER A 9 -11.38 24.35 -43.89
CA SER A 9 -10.31 24.42 -44.89
C SER A 9 -9.21 23.40 -44.59
N PHE A 10 -8.45 22.98 -45.60
CA PHE A 10 -7.27 22.12 -45.36
C PHE A 10 -6.28 22.77 -44.36
N SER A 11 -6.15 24.10 -44.41
CA SER A 11 -5.29 24.89 -43.53
C SER A 11 -5.74 24.94 -42.07
N SER A 12 -6.99 24.57 -41.75
CA SER A 12 -7.48 24.54 -40.36
C SER A 12 -7.26 23.18 -39.68
N LEU A 13 -6.64 22.21 -40.37
CA LEU A 13 -6.28 20.92 -39.78
C LEU A 13 -5.00 21.03 -38.93
N PRO A 14 -4.79 20.15 -37.93
CA PRO A 14 -3.51 20.06 -37.23
C PRO A 14 -2.33 19.81 -38.19
N GLU A 15 -1.19 20.46 -37.95
CA GLU A 15 -0.02 20.47 -38.86
C GLU A 15 0.46 19.06 -39.23
N TRP A 16 0.52 18.14 -38.24
CA TRP A 16 0.92 16.74 -38.47
C TRP A 16 0.00 16.01 -39.47
N TYR A 17 -1.29 16.36 -39.51
CA TYR A 17 -2.27 15.72 -40.38
C TYR A 17 -2.23 16.33 -41.79
N GLN A 18 -1.95 17.64 -41.89
CA GLN A 18 -1.64 18.28 -43.16
C GLN A 18 -0.40 17.64 -43.80
N ASP A 19 0.65 17.39 -43.03
CA ASP A 19 1.87 16.74 -43.49
C ASP A 19 1.63 15.30 -43.96
N PHE A 20 0.82 14.53 -43.22
CA PHE A 20 0.43 13.18 -43.60
C PHE A 20 -0.29 13.14 -44.97
N LEU A 21 -1.31 13.99 -45.14
CA LEU A 21 -2.10 14.05 -46.37
C LEU A 21 -1.28 14.55 -47.57
N THR A 22 -0.36 15.50 -47.33
CA THR A 22 0.53 16.03 -48.38
C THR A 22 1.59 15.00 -48.76
N GLY A 23 2.16 14.27 -47.79
CA GLY A 23 3.10 13.18 -48.03
C GLY A 23 2.50 12.02 -48.84
N GLU A 24 1.24 11.69 -48.57
CA GLU A 24 0.48 10.71 -49.35
C GLU A 24 0.25 11.17 -50.79
N LEU A 25 0.01 12.46 -51.04
CA LEU A 25 -0.16 13.03 -52.39
C LEU A 25 1.15 13.05 -53.19
N ASP A 26 2.27 13.39 -52.54
CA ASP A 26 3.60 13.38 -53.16
C ASP A 26 4.05 11.96 -53.57
N ALA A 27 3.62 10.93 -52.83
CA ALA A 27 3.86 9.53 -53.19
C ALA A 27 3.20 9.15 -54.53
N PHE A 28 2.06 9.75 -54.88
CA PHE A 28 1.39 9.51 -56.17
C PHE A 28 2.03 10.26 -57.35
N GLN A 29 2.68 11.41 -57.12
CA GLN A 29 3.36 12.15 -58.19
C GLN A 29 4.66 11.50 -58.69
N LYS A 30 5.24 10.56 -57.93
CA LYS A 30 6.49 9.85 -58.29
C LYS A 30 6.28 8.60 -59.17
N ILE A 31 5.06 8.28 -59.58
CA ILE A 31 4.78 7.16 -60.48
C ILE A 31 5.09 7.57 -61.94
N PRO A 32 6.03 6.91 -62.64
CA PRO A 32 6.36 7.26 -64.03
C PRO A 32 5.16 7.08 -64.96
N LEU A 33 4.83 8.15 -65.71
CA LEU A 33 3.84 8.18 -66.79
C LEU A 33 4.20 7.19 -67.90
N GLY A 34 3.83 5.93 -67.72
CA GLY A 34 4.24 4.86 -68.62
C GLY A 34 3.47 3.56 -68.46
N LYS A 35 2.16 3.64 -68.20
CA LYS A 35 1.13 2.58 -68.43
C LYS A 35 -0.26 3.08 -67.98
N SER A 36 -0.78 4.13 -68.62
CA SER A 36 -2.18 4.52 -68.43
C SER A 36 -3.07 3.62 -69.28
N ARG A 37 -3.57 2.52 -68.70
CA ARG A 37 -4.82 1.92 -69.15
C ARG A 37 -5.93 2.88 -68.70
N GLN A 38 -6.78 3.28 -69.65
CA GLN A 38 -8.09 3.86 -69.39
C GLN A 38 -8.82 3.03 -68.32
N ALA A 39 -8.81 3.51 -67.08
CA ALA A 39 -9.80 3.19 -66.07
C ALA A 39 -10.57 4.49 -65.86
N GLY A 40 -11.88 4.46 -66.08
CA GLY A 40 -12.75 5.62 -65.91
C GLY A 40 -12.44 6.32 -64.60
N ASN A 41 -12.28 7.64 -64.65
CA ASN A 41 -11.99 8.44 -63.48
C ASN A 41 -13.18 8.36 -62.51
N LYS A 42 -13.17 7.39 -61.58
CA LYS A 42 -14.20 7.22 -60.54
C LYS A 42 -14.34 8.45 -59.64
N ASN A 43 -13.39 9.39 -59.70
CA ASN A 43 -13.44 10.65 -58.98
C ASN A 43 -14.03 11.80 -59.81
N ALA A 44 -14.29 11.64 -61.11
CA ALA A 44 -14.84 12.71 -61.94
C ALA A 44 -16.22 13.17 -61.43
N ALA A 45 -17.16 12.24 -61.23
CA ALA A 45 -18.48 12.54 -60.66
C ALA A 45 -18.41 13.12 -59.23
N LYS A 46 -17.41 12.69 -58.44
CA LYS A 46 -17.17 13.23 -57.09
C LYS A 46 -16.60 14.66 -57.13
N TRP A 47 -15.79 14.97 -58.14
CA TRP A 47 -15.27 16.32 -58.35
C TRP A 47 -16.35 17.24 -58.92
N ASP A 48 -17.17 16.76 -59.84
CA ASP A 48 -18.32 17.50 -60.38
C ASP A 48 -19.31 17.86 -59.26
N PHE A 49 -19.56 16.96 -58.29
CA PHE A 49 -20.37 17.22 -57.09
C PHE A 49 -19.79 18.33 -56.19
N LEU A 50 -18.46 18.33 -55.98
CA LEU A 50 -17.80 19.34 -55.13
C LEU A 50 -17.62 20.70 -55.83
N LEU A 51 -17.60 20.74 -57.17
CA LEU A 51 -17.33 21.95 -57.96
C LEU A 51 -18.58 22.57 -58.57
N SER A 52 -19.75 21.92 -58.50
CA SER A 52 -21.01 22.54 -58.92
C SER A 52 -21.48 23.56 -57.87
N ASP A 53 -21.54 24.81 -58.29
CA ASP A 53 -22.10 25.94 -57.54
C ASP A 53 -23.55 26.12 -58.01
N ASP A 54 -24.49 25.48 -57.33
CA ASP A 54 -25.93 25.59 -57.60
C ASP A 54 -26.71 25.07 -56.38
N ASP A 55 -27.88 25.66 -56.10
CA ASP A 55 -28.88 25.28 -55.07
C ASP A 55 -29.48 23.86 -55.26
N LYS A 56 -28.78 22.99 -56.01
CA LYS A 56 -29.06 21.59 -56.32
C LYS A 56 -28.06 20.62 -55.69
N ARG A 57 -27.29 21.04 -54.68
CA ARG A 57 -26.66 20.13 -53.70
C ARG A 57 -27.73 19.52 -52.79
N ALA A 58 -28.75 18.93 -53.42
CA ALA A 58 -29.92 18.40 -52.75
C ALA A 58 -29.48 17.47 -51.64
N SER A 59 -30.08 17.75 -50.48
CA SER A 59 -30.31 16.90 -49.32
C SER A 59 -30.04 15.40 -49.55
N HIS A 60 -29.59 14.75 -48.49
CA HIS A 60 -29.99 13.36 -48.25
C HIS A 60 -31.51 13.29 -48.41
N ARG A 61 -32.00 13.02 -49.63
CA ARG A 61 -33.42 12.81 -49.85
C ARG A 61 -33.75 11.48 -49.21
N TYR A 62 -34.78 11.49 -48.38
CA TYR A 62 -35.41 10.27 -47.88
C TYR A 62 -35.61 9.27 -49.04
N ARG A 63 -35.39 7.99 -48.75
CA ARG A 63 -35.54 6.91 -49.72
C ARG A 63 -36.88 6.22 -49.45
N PRO A 64 -37.78 6.12 -50.44
CA PRO A 64 -39.01 5.34 -50.29
C PRO A 64 -38.72 3.89 -49.86
N ASP A 65 -39.67 3.29 -49.13
CA ASP A 65 -39.54 1.96 -48.50
C ASP A 65 -38.50 1.90 -47.36
N THR A 66 -38.13 3.05 -46.80
CA THR A 66 -37.32 3.15 -45.57
C THR A 66 -38.06 3.98 -44.52
N PHE A 67 -37.44 4.33 -43.40
CA PHE A 67 -38.06 5.18 -42.38
C PHE A 67 -36.95 5.89 -41.59
N LEU A 68 -37.28 7.03 -40.98
CA LEU A 68 -36.29 7.95 -40.39
C LEU A 68 -35.87 7.54 -38.97
N LEU A 69 -36.84 7.15 -38.13
CA LEU A 69 -36.58 6.76 -36.75
C LEU A 69 -35.96 5.36 -36.69
N LYS A 70 -35.08 5.16 -35.71
CA LYS A 70 -34.56 3.84 -35.36
C LYS A 70 -35.07 3.37 -34.00
N THR A 71 -35.61 4.30 -33.22
CA THR A 71 -36.13 4.07 -31.89
C THR A 71 -37.33 3.13 -31.95
N LYS A 72 -37.41 2.24 -30.97
CA LYS A 72 -38.55 1.38 -30.70
C LYS A 72 -38.91 1.55 -29.24
N TRP A 73 -39.30 2.77 -28.89
CA TRP A 73 -39.61 3.13 -27.51
C TRP A 73 -41.02 2.70 -27.13
N ASP A 74 -41.23 2.49 -25.83
CA ASP A 74 -42.48 1.98 -25.27
C ASP A 74 -42.95 2.87 -24.11
N GLN A 75 -44.11 2.58 -23.55
CA GLN A 75 -44.74 3.37 -22.49
C GLN A 75 -44.56 2.77 -21.09
N GLY A 76 -44.14 1.50 -20.99
CA GLY A 76 -43.91 0.81 -19.73
C GLY A 76 -42.55 1.09 -19.11
N TYR A 77 -42.18 0.30 -18.11
CA TYR A 77 -40.82 0.33 -17.56
C TYR A 77 -39.82 -0.13 -18.64
N PRO A 78 -38.62 0.48 -18.76
CA PRO A 78 -38.05 1.55 -17.92
C PRO A 78 -38.39 3.00 -18.36
N TYR A 79 -39.20 3.22 -19.40
CA TYR A 79 -39.53 4.55 -19.91
C TYR A 79 -40.32 5.40 -18.89
N ASN A 80 -41.19 4.76 -18.11
CA ASN A 80 -42.01 5.42 -17.08
C ASN A 80 -41.38 5.44 -15.67
N LYS A 81 -40.11 5.07 -15.53
CA LYS A 81 -39.42 4.89 -14.24
C LYS A 81 -39.44 6.12 -13.31
N LYS A 82 -39.52 7.33 -13.88
CA LYS A 82 -39.57 8.61 -13.14
C LYS A 82 -41.00 9.10 -12.88
N LEU A 83 -42.02 8.38 -13.34
CA LEU A 83 -43.42 8.75 -13.17
C LEU A 83 -44.00 8.23 -11.84
N PRO A 84 -45.11 8.78 -11.34
CA PRO A 84 -45.72 8.34 -10.09
C PRO A 84 -46.14 6.85 -10.09
N LYS A 85 -46.17 6.24 -8.90
CA LYS A 85 -46.70 4.88 -8.70
C LYS A 85 -48.14 4.90 -8.21
N ILE A 86 -49.02 4.09 -8.81
CA ILE A 86 -50.38 3.80 -8.31
C ILE A 86 -50.45 2.32 -7.95
N ALA A 87 -50.84 2.00 -6.71
CA ALA A 87 -50.89 0.63 -6.20
C ALA A 87 -49.57 -0.17 -6.31
N GLY A 88 -48.42 0.51 -6.33
CA GLY A 88 -47.09 -0.10 -6.40
C GLY A 88 -46.44 -0.09 -7.80
N GLU A 89 -47.21 0.18 -8.85
CA GLU A 89 -46.74 0.19 -10.24
C GLU A 89 -46.65 1.61 -10.80
N HIS A 90 -45.64 1.87 -11.62
CA HIS A 90 -45.52 3.14 -12.32
C HIS A 90 -46.64 3.30 -13.35
N VAL A 91 -47.25 4.48 -13.39
CA VAL A 91 -48.22 4.85 -14.43
C VAL A 91 -47.56 4.82 -15.81
N ALA A 92 -48.32 4.54 -16.87
CA ALA A 92 -47.76 4.51 -18.23
C ALA A 92 -47.23 5.89 -18.65
N ALA A 93 -46.19 5.90 -19.50
CA ALA A 93 -45.59 7.12 -20.00
C ALA A 93 -46.55 8.00 -20.83
N GLY A 94 -47.50 7.35 -21.52
CA GLY A 94 -48.43 8.00 -22.44
C GLY A 94 -47.90 8.02 -23.89
N CYS A 95 -48.80 7.77 -24.84
CA CYS A 95 -48.45 7.69 -26.27
C CYS A 95 -47.92 9.03 -26.82
N VAL A 96 -48.47 10.15 -26.35
CA VAL A 96 -48.06 11.50 -26.76
C VAL A 96 -46.61 11.79 -26.40
N GLN A 97 -46.22 11.46 -25.17
CA GLN A 97 -44.88 11.70 -24.64
C GLN A 97 -43.86 10.83 -25.36
N VAL A 98 -44.17 9.54 -25.56
CA VAL A 98 -43.28 8.62 -26.30
C VAL A 98 -43.13 9.04 -27.76
N ALA A 99 -44.21 9.39 -28.46
CA ALA A 99 -44.14 9.87 -29.84
C ALA A 99 -43.28 11.15 -29.95
N GLN A 100 -43.52 12.13 -29.08
CA GLN A 100 -42.73 13.37 -29.03
C GLN A 100 -41.26 13.11 -28.68
N ALA A 101 -40.98 12.27 -27.67
CA ALA A 101 -39.62 11.96 -27.26
C ALA A 101 -38.83 11.27 -28.37
N GLN A 102 -39.45 10.37 -29.15
CA GLN A 102 -38.80 9.73 -30.29
C GLN A 102 -38.42 10.75 -31.39
N VAL A 103 -39.30 11.72 -31.69
CA VAL A 103 -38.99 12.82 -32.61
C VAL A 103 -37.88 13.72 -32.07
N MET A 104 -37.87 13.99 -30.77
CA MET A 104 -36.81 14.78 -30.13
C MET A 104 -35.45 14.08 -30.16
N ASN A 105 -35.43 12.76 -29.91
CA ASN A 105 -34.22 11.95 -30.00
C ASN A 105 -33.69 11.86 -31.43
N TYR A 106 -34.58 11.76 -32.43
CA TYR A 106 -34.18 11.79 -33.84
C TYR A 106 -33.44 13.09 -34.19
N HIS A 107 -33.92 14.24 -33.68
CA HIS A 107 -33.24 15.52 -33.84
C HIS A 107 -32.04 15.72 -32.91
N LYS A 108 -31.92 14.90 -31.85
CA LYS A 108 -30.98 15.09 -30.73
C LYS A 108 -31.06 16.51 -30.16
N HIS A 109 -32.29 16.96 -29.89
CA HIS A 109 -32.59 18.35 -29.57
C HIS A 109 -33.69 18.45 -28.50
N PRO A 110 -33.57 19.36 -27.51
CA PRO A 110 -32.62 20.49 -27.42
C PRO A 110 -31.21 20.17 -26.96
N GLU A 111 -30.26 21.02 -27.35
CA GLU A 111 -28.94 21.11 -26.71
C GLU A 111 -29.07 21.55 -25.23
N THR A 112 -29.90 22.57 -24.97
CA THR A 112 -30.25 23.03 -23.62
C THR A 112 -31.73 23.38 -23.58
N ALA A 113 -32.49 22.73 -22.70
CA ALA A 113 -33.88 23.12 -22.43
C ALA A 113 -33.91 24.30 -21.45
N ARG A 114 -35.03 25.02 -21.37
CA ARG A 114 -35.16 26.24 -20.55
C ARG A 114 -36.56 26.41 -19.95
N GLY A 115 -36.61 27.15 -18.85
CA GLY A 115 -37.84 27.50 -18.14
C GLY A 115 -38.23 26.50 -17.06
N VAL A 116 -39.32 26.77 -16.35
CA VAL A 116 -39.94 25.86 -15.39
C VAL A 116 -41.36 25.62 -15.83
N ALA A 117 -41.80 24.36 -15.78
CA ALA A 117 -43.17 23.97 -16.07
C ALA A 117 -43.81 23.35 -14.83
N THR A 118 -45.09 23.63 -14.62
CA THR A 118 -45.89 23.02 -13.55
C THR A 118 -47.17 22.41 -14.13
N HIS A 119 -47.64 21.33 -13.52
CA HIS A 119 -48.88 20.67 -13.89
C HIS A 119 -49.59 20.21 -12.62
N THR A 120 -50.88 20.52 -12.48
CA THR A 120 -51.69 20.09 -11.33
C THR A 120 -52.64 18.97 -11.73
N TRP A 121 -52.47 17.80 -11.12
CA TRP A 121 -53.34 16.64 -11.32
C TRP A 121 -53.78 16.05 -9.98
N ASN A 122 -55.08 15.76 -9.81
CA ASN A 122 -55.64 15.22 -8.57
C ASN A 122 -55.29 16.00 -7.28
N ASN A 123 -55.22 17.33 -7.35
CA ASN A 123 -54.77 18.23 -6.27
C ASN A 123 -53.30 18.04 -5.85
N GLN A 124 -52.49 17.35 -6.66
CA GLN A 124 -51.05 17.27 -6.53
C GLN A 124 -50.40 18.12 -7.63
N GLU A 125 -49.47 18.99 -7.23
CA GLU A 125 -48.66 19.78 -8.16
C GLU A 125 -47.39 18.99 -8.52
N PHE A 126 -47.13 18.91 -9.82
CA PHE A 126 -45.91 18.38 -10.42
C PHE A 126 -45.13 19.54 -11.03
N LYS A 127 -43.80 19.51 -10.92
CA LYS A 127 -42.92 20.59 -11.38
C LYS A 127 -41.68 20.02 -12.03
N THR A 128 -41.23 20.62 -13.13
CA THR A 128 -39.92 20.35 -13.71
C THR A 128 -39.18 21.65 -14.01
N VAL A 129 -37.87 21.65 -13.74
CA VAL A 129 -36.95 22.75 -14.05
C VAL A 129 -36.15 22.32 -15.27
N LEU A 130 -36.39 22.97 -16.41
CA LEU A 130 -35.88 22.55 -17.70
C LEU A 130 -34.51 23.16 -18.03
N TYR A 131 -33.95 24.03 -17.19
CA TYR A 131 -32.58 24.57 -17.32
C TYR A 131 -31.50 23.49 -17.14
N LYS A 132 -31.52 22.48 -18.01
CA LYS A 132 -30.68 21.29 -18.02
C LYS A 132 -30.48 20.81 -19.46
N ASN A 133 -29.46 19.99 -19.65
CA ASN A 133 -29.16 19.35 -20.92
C ASN A 133 -29.61 17.89 -20.87
N TYR A 134 -29.93 17.33 -22.04
CA TYR A 134 -30.19 15.90 -22.20
C TYR A 134 -29.02 15.24 -22.93
N ASN A 135 -28.57 14.09 -22.43
CA ASN A 135 -27.48 13.32 -23.02
C ASN A 135 -28.00 12.43 -24.16
N TRP A 136 -28.36 13.03 -25.29
CA TRP A 136 -28.93 12.32 -26.45
C TRP A 136 -28.07 11.14 -26.95
N ASP A 137 -26.75 11.23 -26.84
CA ASP A 137 -25.83 10.20 -27.33
C ASP A 137 -25.85 8.91 -26.52
N ILE A 138 -26.32 8.93 -25.28
CA ILE A 138 -26.46 7.72 -24.45
C ILE A 138 -27.84 7.09 -24.53
N MET A 139 -28.85 7.79 -25.10
CA MET A 139 -30.21 7.26 -25.25
C MET A 139 -30.24 6.23 -26.40
N PRO A 140 -30.52 4.94 -26.12
CA PRO A 140 -30.46 3.89 -27.13
C PRO A 140 -31.72 3.83 -28.01
N ASP A 141 -31.60 3.16 -29.16
CA ASP A 141 -32.75 2.87 -30.03
C ASP A 141 -33.80 1.99 -29.33
N VAL A 142 -33.38 1.13 -28.39
CA VAL A 142 -34.27 0.31 -27.56
C VAL A 142 -33.80 0.41 -26.12
N LEU A 143 -34.72 0.71 -25.22
CA LEU A 143 -34.48 0.70 -23.78
C LEU A 143 -35.18 -0.50 -23.14
N ASP A 144 -34.43 -1.26 -22.33
CA ASP A 144 -34.94 -2.43 -21.62
C ASP A 144 -34.39 -2.50 -20.18
N HIS A 145 -34.84 -3.52 -19.44
CA HIS A 145 -34.48 -3.73 -18.04
C HIS A 145 -32.97 -3.98 -17.81
N SER A 146 -32.25 -4.49 -18.83
CA SER A 146 -30.81 -4.76 -18.75
C SER A 146 -29.95 -3.51 -18.98
N THR A 147 -30.54 -2.47 -19.58
CA THR A 147 -29.85 -1.22 -19.87
C THR A 147 -29.34 -0.58 -18.58
N PRO A 148 -28.10 -0.02 -18.53
CA PRO A 148 -27.58 0.60 -17.31
C PRO A 148 -28.54 1.65 -16.72
N VAL A 149 -28.69 1.61 -15.39
CA VAL A 149 -29.65 2.43 -14.62
C VAL A 149 -29.56 3.93 -14.95
N TYR A 150 -28.35 4.47 -15.11
CA TYR A 150 -28.16 5.90 -15.43
C TYR A 150 -28.65 6.27 -16.84
N VAL A 151 -28.61 5.34 -17.79
CA VAL A 151 -29.14 5.52 -19.15
C VAL A 151 -30.67 5.45 -19.13
N GLN A 152 -31.23 4.51 -18.35
CA GLN A 152 -32.67 4.47 -18.10
C GLN A 152 -33.15 5.77 -17.43
N ASP A 153 -32.40 6.30 -16.46
CA ASP A 153 -32.74 7.55 -15.77
C ASP A 153 -32.72 8.75 -16.71
N GLU A 154 -31.77 8.81 -17.64
CA GLU A 154 -31.67 9.87 -18.65
C GLU A 154 -32.92 9.94 -19.54
N LEU A 155 -33.35 8.79 -20.10
CA LEU A 155 -34.52 8.74 -20.97
C LEU A 155 -35.81 8.94 -20.17
N ALA A 156 -35.94 8.30 -19.00
CA ALA A 156 -37.11 8.45 -18.15
C ALA A 156 -37.28 9.89 -17.64
N LEU A 157 -36.19 10.65 -17.49
CA LEU A 157 -36.23 12.08 -17.19
C LEU A 157 -36.86 12.88 -18.33
N LEU A 158 -36.46 12.63 -19.58
CA LEU A 158 -37.08 13.27 -20.74
C LEU A 158 -38.59 13.00 -20.78
N ILE A 159 -39.00 11.75 -20.55
CA ILE A 159 -40.42 11.38 -20.49
C ILE A 159 -41.14 12.11 -19.34
N HIS A 160 -40.54 12.16 -18.15
CA HIS A 160 -41.09 12.91 -17.01
C HIS A 160 -41.25 14.41 -17.30
N ASP A 161 -40.28 15.02 -17.95
CA ASP A 161 -40.36 16.43 -18.31
C ASP A 161 -41.49 16.67 -19.32
N LEU A 162 -41.61 15.77 -20.31
CA LEU A 162 -42.69 15.81 -21.29
C LEU A 162 -44.07 15.52 -20.71
N THR A 163 -44.21 14.69 -19.66
CA THR A 163 -45.50 14.51 -18.99
C THR A 163 -45.96 15.80 -18.32
N ILE A 164 -45.03 16.59 -17.77
CA ILE A 164 -45.36 17.85 -17.11
C ILE A 164 -45.63 18.96 -18.16
N THR A 165 -44.77 19.12 -19.16
CA THR A 165 -44.95 20.18 -20.18
C THR A 165 -46.16 19.93 -21.08
N ASN A 166 -46.58 18.66 -21.24
CA ASN A 166 -47.78 18.33 -21.99
C ASN A 166 -49.04 18.21 -21.12
N GLU A 167 -48.93 18.53 -19.82
CA GLU A 167 -50.03 18.47 -18.86
C GLU A 167 -50.76 17.12 -18.84
N ALA A 168 -49.99 16.02 -18.74
CA ALA A 168 -50.50 14.67 -18.85
C ALA A 168 -51.23 14.18 -17.59
N ASP A 169 -52.41 13.57 -17.77
CA ASP A 169 -53.14 12.92 -16.70
C ASP A 169 -52.57 11.52 -16.38
N TYR A 170 -52.19 11.26 -15.12
CA TYR A 170 -51.59 9.99 -14.67
C TYR A 170 -52.62 8.87 -14.37
N GLY A 171 -53.82 8.92 -14.97
CA GLY A 171 -54.88 7.92 -14.78
C GLY A 171 -54.87 6.81 -15.82
N ASN A 172 -55.69 5.77 -15.63
CA ASN A 172 -55.79 4.63 -16.57
C ASN A 172 -56.23 5.00 -18.00
N ASP A 173 -56.88 6.16 -18.19
CA ASP A 173 -57.34 6.69 -19.48
C ASP A 173 -56.54 7.94 -19.91
N GLY A 174 -55.31 8.10 -19.40
CA GLY A 174 -54.53 9.35 -19.41
C GLY A 174 -54.64 10.16 -20.70
N SER A 175 -55.27 11.33 -20.62
CA SER A 175 -55.28 12.33 -21.68
C SER A 175 -54.02 13.18 -21.61
N ALA A 176 -53.44 13.46 -22.77
CA ALA A 176 -52.37 14.44 -22.94
C ALA A 176 -52.47 15.05 -24.34
N TRP A 177 -51.92 16.25 -24.51
CA TRP A 177 -51.80 16.91 -25.80
C TRP A 177 -50.35 17.38 -25.97
N THR A 178 -49.78 17.21 -27.17
CA THR A 178 -48.48 17.84 -27.47
C THR A 178 -48.66 19.35 -27.44
N HIS A 179 -48.03 20.03 -26.47
CA HIS A 179 -48.04 21.48 -26.38
C HIS A 179 -46.93 22.04 -27.27
N THR A 180 -47.31 22.57 -28.44
CA THR A 180 -46.38 23.13 -29.44
C THR A 180 -45.63 24.34 -28.91
N ASP A 181 -46.26 25.10 -28.02
CA ASP A 181 -45.68 26.28 -27.41
C ASP A 181 -44.52 25.86 -26.50
N ALA A 182 -44.69 24.81 -25.70
CA ALA A 182 -43.58 24.22 -24.92
C ALA A 182 -42.45 23.69 -25.80
N MET A 183 -42.76 23.11 -26.98
CA MET A 183 -41.71 22.70 -27.94
C MET A 183 -40.87 23.90 -28.39
N THR A 184 -41.50 25.04 -28.67
CA THR A 184 -40.80 26.24 -29.15
C THR A 184 -40.12 27.03 -28.03
N GLU A 185 -40.77 27.19 -26.89
CA GLU A 185 -40.36 28.05 -25.78
C GLU A 185 -39.36 27.34 -24.87
N ASN A 186 -39.65 26.09 -24.48
CA ASN A 186 -38.83 25.35 -23.53
C ASN A 186 -37.77 24.47 -24.21
N PHE A 187 -38.13 23.83 -25.32
CA PHE A 187 -37.28 22.87 -26.02
C PHE A 187 -36.62 23.43 -27.29
N GLY A 188 -36.75 24.74 -27.56
CA GLY A 188 -36.01 25.43 -28.62
C GLY A 188 -36.29 24.92 -30.04
N TYR A 189 -37.47 24.38 -30.31
CA TYR A 189 -37.90 24.06 -31.67
C TYR A 189 -38.26 25.33 -32.45
N ALA A 190 -38.17 25.26 -33.77
CA ALA A 190 -38.53 26.36 -34.65
C ALA A 190 -39.99 26.76 -34.46
N MET A 191 -40.26 28.06 -34.39
CA MET A 191 -41.64 28.55 -34.47
C MET A 191 -42.26 28.21 -35.83
N GLY A 192 -43.59 28.17 -35.86
CA GLY A 192 -44.34 27.75 -37.03
C GLY A 192 -44.57 26.24 -37.11
N ILE A 193 -44.51 25.54 -35.97
CA ILE A 193 -45.07 24.18 -35.88
C ILE A 193 -46.58 24.28 -36.15
N GLU A 194 -47.07 23.51 -37.11
CA GLU A 194 -48.45 23.59 -37.59
C GLU A 194 -49.20 22.28 -37.32
N ARG A 195 -50.53 22.38 -37.26
CA ARG A 195 -51.44 21.22 -37.15
C ARG A 195 -52.36 21.15 -38.35
N MET A 196 -52.61 19.94 -38.83
CA MET A 196 -53.51 19.70 -39.96
C MET A 196 -54.28 18.39 -39.78
N SER A 197 -55.59 18.42 -39.98
CA SER A 197 -56.43 17.23 -40.10
C SER A 197 -56.43 16.70 -41.53
N ASN A 198 -56.83 15.44 -41.73
CA ASN A 198 -56.93 14.85 -43.07
C ASN A 198 -58.23 15.19 -43.83
N GLU A 199 -58.96 16.26 -43.44
CA GLU A 199 -60.16 16.73 -44.16
C GLU A 199 -59.90 16.99 -45.66
N ASP A 200 -58.74 17.58 -45.98
CA ASP A 200 -58.19 17.62 -47.35
C ASP A 200 -57.09 16.55 -47.48
N GLU A 201 -57.51 15.31 -47.81
CA GLU A 201 -56.58 14.19 -47.96
C GLU A 201 -55.41 14.50 -48.90
N ALA A 202 -55.64 15.22 -50.00
CA ALA A 202 -54.60 15.47 -51.00
C ALA A 202 -53.50 16.37 -50.42
N LEU A 203 -53.90 17.46 -49.77
CA LEU A 203 -52.97 18.36 -49.10
C LEU A 203 -52.27 17.69 -47.91
N PHE A 204 -53.01 16.87 -47.14
CA PHE A 204 -52.47 16.16 -45.99
C PHE A 204 -51.31 15.23 -46.39
N PHE A 205 -51.53 14.33 -47.36
CA PHE A 205 -50.49 13.40 -47.82
C PHE A 205 -49.36 14.10 -48.58
N GLU A 206 -49.64 15.16 -49.33
CA GLU A 206 -48.58 15.97 -49.96
C GLU A 206 -47.68 16.61 -48.90
N THR A 207 -48.27 17.19 -47.86
CA THR A 207 -47.55 17.84 -46.77
C THR A 207 -46.75 16.82 -45.96
N LEU A 208 -47.36 15.72 -45.54
CA LEU A 208 -46.68 14.65 -44.79
C LEU A 208 -45.46 14.13 -45.57
N LYS A 209 -45.60 13.83 -46.86
CA LYS A 209 -44.46 13.38 -47.68
C LYS A 209 -43.38 14.43 -47.82
N LYS A 210 -43.77 15.70 -47.97
CA LYS A 210 -42.83 16.82 -48.05
C LYS A 210 -42.02 16.96 -46.76
N GLU A 211 -42.62 16.72 -45.60
CA GLU A 211 -41.91 16.72 -44.32
C GLU A 211 -40.87 15.59 -44.25
N ILE A 212 -41.29 14.36 -44.57
CA ILE A 212 -40.39 13.20 -44.62
C ILE A 212 -39.26 13.39 -45.64
N ASP A 213 -39.56 13.94 -46.82
CA ASP A 213 -38.55 14.27 -47.85
C ASP A 213 -37.53 15.31 -47.37
N ASN A 214 -37.90 16.14 -46.40
CA ASN A 214 -37.02 17.08 -45.72
C ASN A 214 -36.39 16.49 -44.44
N ASN A 215 -36.46 15.17 -44.25
CA ASN A 215 -35.96 14.44 -43.09
C ASN A 215 -36.58 14.90 -41.77
N ARG A 216 -37.86 15.32 -41.79
CA ARG A 216 -38.63 15.70 -40.60
C ARG A 216 -39.73 14.65 -40.34
N PRO A 217 -39.61 13.82 -39.30
CA PRO A 217 -40.70 12.95 -38.87
C PRO A 217 -41.86 13.80 -38.34
N VAL A 218 -43.07 13.28 -38.47
CA VAL A 218 -44.32 13.98 -38.16
C VAL A 218 -45.00 13.27 -36.99
N LEU A 219 -45.49 14.02 -36.00
CA LEU A 219 -46.34 13.45 -34.97
C LEU A 219 -47.72 13.22 -35.57
N LEU A 220 -48.14 11.95 -35.67
CA LEU A 220 -49.38 11.52 -36.28
C LEU A 220 -50.34 11.05 -35.19
N SER A 221 -51.55 11.59 -35.17
CA SER A 221 -52.61 11.14 -34.28
C SER A 221 -53.60 10.27 -35.06
N LEU A 222 -53.73 9.03 -34.61
CA LEU A 222 -54.89 8.17 -34.88
C LEU A 222 -55.98 8.48 -33.84
N PRO A 223 -57.25 8.13 -34.07
CA PRO A 223 -58.31 8.35 -33.09
C PRO A 223 -57.98 7.70 -31.74
N GLY A 224 -57.68 8.53 -30.73
CA GLY A 224 -57.31 8.10 -29.38
C GLY A 224 -55.89 7.55 -29.21
N HIS A 225 -54.98 7.71 -30.19
CA HIS A 225 -53.60 7.23 -30.09
C HIS A 225 -52.61 8.14 -30.83
N ALA A 226 -51.53 8.56 -30.17
CA ALA A 226 -50.46 9.35 -30.77
C ALA A 226 -49.30 8.45 -31.22
N THR A 227 -48.80 8.71 -32.42
CA THR A 227 -47.80 7.90 -33.13
C THR A 227 -46.82 8.80 -33.89
N VAL A 228 -45.83 8.22 -34.56
CA VAL A 228 -44.92 8.97 -35.44
C VAL A 228 -45.00 8.44 -36.86
N ALA A 229 -45.25 9.32 -37.82
CA ALA A 229 -45.12 9.04 -39.24
C ALA A 229 -43.74 9.50 -39.74
N ASP A 230 -42.94 8.56 -40.24
CA ASP A 230 -41.52 8.80 -40.50
C ASP A 230 -41.00 8.11 -41.78
N GLY A 231 -41.88 7.54 -42.60
CA GLY A 231 -41.53 7.00 -43.91
C GLY A 231 -42.74 6.86 -44.83
N TYR A 232 -42.51 6.67 -46.12
CA TYR A 232 -43.53 6.28 -47.09
C TYR A 232 -43.00 5.24 -48.09
N ALA A 233 -43.86 4.33 -48.51
CA ALA A 233 -43.49 3.28 -49.46
C ALA A 233 -43.41 3.82 -50.89
N SER A 234 -42.69 3.12 -51.77
CA SER A 234 -42.65 3.40 -53.20
C SER A 234 -43.95 2.95 -53.89
N ASP A 235 -45.05 3.66 -53.63
CA ASP A 235 -46.36 3.36 -54.20
C ASP A 235 -46.94 4.54 -55.02
N PRO A 236 -47.82 4.29 -56.02
CA PRO A 236 -48.36 5.34 -56.88
C PRO A 236 -49.32 6.32 -56.20
N THR A 237 -49.87 5.94 -55.04
CA THR A 237 -50.85 6.72 -54.28
C THR A 237 -50.16 7.68 -53.31
N GLY A 238 -48.98 7.30 -52.80
CA GLY A 238 -48.25 8.08 -51.79
C GLY A 238 -48.93 8.10 -50.42
N ARG A 239 -49.82 7.12 -50.16
CA ARG A 239 -50.63 7.04 -48.94
C ARG A 239 -50.21 5.88 -48.03
N ASN A 240 -49.27 5.05 -48.47
CA ASN A 240 -48.72 3.98 -47.67
C ASN A 240 -47.56 4.52 -46.83
N ILE A 241 -47.85 4.87 -45.58
CA ILE A 241 -46.97 5.62 -44.66
C ILE A 241 -46.49 4.67 -43.56
N HIS A 242 -45.19 4.69 -43.28
CA HIS A 242 -44.63 4.00 -42.12
C HIS A 242 -45.05 4.73 -40.85
N VAL A 243 -45.59 3.97 -39.90
CA VAL A 243 -46.01 4.48 -38.60
C VAL A 243 -45.29 3.72 -37.50
N ASN A 244 -44.57 4.44 -36.66
CA ASN A 244 -44.06 3.95 -35.39
C ASN A 244 -45.14 4.14 -34.32
N MET A 245 -45.60 3.03 -33.74
CA MET A 245 -46.73 2.99 -32.82
C MET A 245 -46.37 3.43 -31.39
N GLY A 246 -45.08 3.53 -31.05
CA GLY A 246 -44.63 3.82 -29.69
C GLY A 246 -44.89 2.67 -28.70
N TRP A 247 -44.88 1.43 -29.18
CA TRP A 247 -45.11 0.20 -28.41
C TRP A 247 -43.95 -0.79 -28.54
N GLY A 248 -42.71 -0.31 -28.35
CA GLY A 248 -41.54 -1.20 -28.40
C GLY A 248 -41.24 -1.77 -29.80
N GLY A 249 -41.79 -1.17 -30.85
CA GLY A 249 -41.73 -1.66 -32.23
C GLY A 249 -42.82 -2.67 -32.60
N HIS A 250 -43.72 -3.00 -31.68
CA HIS A 250 -44.87 -3.84 -31.99
C HIS A 250 -45.85 -3.10 -32.91
N TYR A 251 -46.18 -3.74 -34.04
CA TYR A 251 -47.07 -3.21 -35.07
C TYR A 251 -46.56 -1.95 -35.78
N ASP A 252 -45.27 -1.64 -35.70
CA ASP A 252 -44.66 -0.69 -36.61
C ASP A 252 -44.69 -1.27 -38.02
N ASP A 253 -45.34 -0.59 -38.96
CA ASP A 253 -45.44 -1.03 -40.35
C ASP A 253 -45.84 0.13 -41.28
N PHE A 254 -45.85 -0.14 -42.58
CA PHE A 254 -46.44 0.71 -43.60
C PHE A 254 -47.96 0.47 -43.68
N TYR A 255 -48.73 1.52 -43.38
CA TYR A 255 -50.18 1.51 -43.42
C TYR A 255 -50.71 2.45 -44.50
N TYR A 256 -51.78 2.02 -45.19
CA TYR A 256 -52.57 2.93 -46.00
C TYR A 256 -53.44 3.79 -45.09
N LEU A 257 -52.97 5.00 -44.78
CA LEU A 257 -53.61 5.89 -43.82
C LEU A 257 -54.94 6.50 -44.33
N ASN A 258 -55.30 6.26 -45.58
CA ASN A 258 -56.61 6.61 -46.13
C ASN A 258 -57.61 5.44 -46.05
N ASP A 259 -57.27 4.38 -45.33
CA ASP A 259 -58.11 3.21 -45.04
C ASP A 259 -58.01 2.88 -43.55
N THR A 260 -58.83 1.96 -43.06
CA THR A 260 -58.81 1.53 -41.66
C THR A 260 -57.45 0.90 -41.30
N VAL A 261 -56.77 1.43 -40.28
CA VAL A 261 -55.51 0.90 -39.76
C VAL A 261 -55.82 -0.22 -38.76
N VAL A 262 -55.24 -1.40 -38.98
CA VAL A 262 -55.41 -2.58 -38.11
C VAL A 262 -54.05 -2.97 -37.52
N ALA A 263 -53.86 -2.66 -36.23
CA ALA A 263 -52.65 -2.96 -35.47
C ALA A 263 -53.00 -3.97 -34.37
N GLY A 264 -52.90 -5.26 -34.67
CA GLY A 264 -53.31 -6.32 -33.76
C GLY A 264 -54.81 -6.29 -33.46
N SER A 265 -55.18 -6.13 -32.18
CA SER A 265 -56.58 -5.95 -31.75
C SER A 265 -57.08 -4.49 -31.84
N HIS A 266 -56.19 -3.54 -32.14
CA HIS A 266 -56.54 -2.12 -32.26
C HIS A 266 -56.94 -1.79 -33.69
N ILE A 267 -58.06 -1.10 -33.84
CA ILE A 267 -58.65 -0.73 -35.13
C ILE A 267 -58.91 0.77 -35.11
N TYR A 268 -58.32 1.49 -36.06
CA TYR A 268 -58.42 2.94 -36.16
C TYR A 268 -59.05 3.33 -37.50
N GLU A 269 -60.12 4.12 -37.45
CA GLU A 269 -60.70 4.75 -38.63
C GLU A 269 -59.73 5.81 -39.19
N PRO A 270 -59.77 6.12 -40.50
CA PRO A 270 -58.88 7.10 -41.12
C PRO A 270 -59.31 8.55 -40.82
N ASP A 271 -59.46 8.88 -39.54
CA ASP A 271 -59.69 10.24 -39.02
C ASP A 271 -58.40 10.67 -38.33
N LEU A 272 -57.62 11.50 -39.01
CA LEU A 272 -56.19 11.69 -38.71
C LEU A 272 -55.87 13.16 -38.51
N ASP A 273 -55.01 13.44 -37.53
CA ASP A 273 -54.37 14.73 -37.34
C ASP A 273 -52.86 14.57 -37.39
N MET A 274 -52.15 15.63 -37.81
CA MET A 274 -50.70 15.67 -37.74
C MET A 274 -50.19 16.99 -37.17
N ILE A 275 -49.09 16.91 -36.43
CA ILE A 275 -48.26 18.05 -36.03
C ILE A 275 -46.95 17.96 -36.83
N TYR A 276 -46.69 18.97 -37.65
CA TYR A 276 -45.61 18.97 -38.62
C TYR A 276 -44.79 20.25 -38.58
N ASN A 277 -43.75 20.34 -39.43
CA ASN A 277 -42.76 21.41 -39.44
C ASN A 277 -41.84 21.39 -38.20
N ILE A 278 -41.76 20.24 -37.52
CA ILE A 278 -40.95 20.04 -36.32
C ILE A 278 -39.46 19.96 -36.71
N ARG A 279 -38.70 20.97 -36.31
CA ARG A 279 -37.23 21.01 -36.46
C ARG A 279 -36.60 21.87 -35.38
N PRO A 280 -35.33 21.64 -35.01
CA PRO A 280 -34.57 22.59 -34.21
C PRO A 280 -34.65 24.00 -34.81
N CYS A 281 -34.79 25.02 -33.96
CA CYS A 281 -34.76 26.39 -34.43
C CYS A 281 -33.36 26.76 -34.95
N SER A 282 -33.28 27.80 -35.77
CA SER A 282 -32.01 28.36 -36.19
C SER A 282 -32.05 29.88 -36.21
N SER A 283 -31.00 30.49 -35.66
CA SER A 283 -30.83 31.94 -35.64
C SER A 283 -30.73 32.54 -37.05
N TRP A 284 -30.24 31.76 -38.03
CA TRP A 284 -30.22 32.17 -39.44
C TRP A 284 -31.62 32.27 -40.06
N GLU A 285 -32.52 31.31 -39.76
CA GLU A 285 -33.92 31.36 -40.20
C GLU A 285 -34.76 32.33 -39.36
N LYS A 286 -34.19 32.93 -38.29
CA LYS A 286 -34.88 33.83 -37.34
C LYS A 286 -36.18 33.22 -36.81
N ASN A 287 -36.15 31.93 -36.49
CA ASN A 287 -37.31 31.18 -36.03
C ASN A 287 -37.14 30.58 -34.63
N CYS A 288 -36.13 31.01 -33.87
CA CYS A 288 -35.98 30.67 -32.46
C CYS A 288 -36.84 31.62 -31.62
N HIS A 289 -37.74 31.07 -30.78
CA HIS A 289 -38.53 31.88 -29.85
C HIS A 289 -37.62 32.77 -28.98
N ALA A 290 -36.56 32.20 -28.42
CA ALA A 290 -35.58 32.91 -27.59
C ALA A 290 -34.84 34.05 -28.31
N ASP A 291 -34.73 34.02 -29.65
CA ASP A 291 -34.13 35.12 -30.41
C ASP A 291 -35.16 36.22 -30.72
N ILE A 292 -36.45 35.87 -30.81
CA ILE A 292 -37.53 36.84 -31.01
C ILE A 292 -37.82 37.58 -29.73
N VAL A 293 -38.02 36.89 -28.61
CA VAL A 293 -38.38 37.55 -27.34
C VAL A 293 -37.25 38.36 -26.71
N LYS A 294 -36.04 38.27 -27.27
CA LYS A 294 -34.85 38.90 -26.71
C LYS A 294 -34.78 40.36 -27.14
N PRO A 295 -34.73 41.32 -26.21
CA PRO A 295 -34.62 42.73 -26.54
C PRO A 295 -33.42 43.02 -27.42
N GLU A 296 -33.60 43.80 -28.49
CA GLU A 296 -32.47 44.11 -29.37
C GLU A 296 -31.47 45.06 -28.72
N ALA A 297 -30.28 45.19 -29.32
CA ALA A 297 -29.21 46.02 -28.76
C ALA A 297 -29.56 47.51 -28.65
N THR A 298 -30.61 47.97 -29.33
CA THR A 298 -31.14 49.34 -29.23
C THR A 298 -32.04 49.56 -28.03
N ASP A 299 -32.54 48.47 -27.46
CA ASP A 299 -33.48 48.46 -26.36
C ASP A 299 -32.77 48.59 -25.02
N LYS A 300 -33.42 49.26 -24.08
CA LYS A 300 -32.81 49.65 -22.82
C LYS A 300 -33.76 49.60 -21.66
N VAL A 301 -33.25 49.10 -20.54
CA VAL A 301 -33.84 49.27 -19.22
C VAL A 301 -33.01 50.29 -18.46
N GLU A 302 -33.53 51.51 -18.27
CA GLU A 302 -32.88 52.59 -17.52
C GLU A 302 -33.72 52.95 -16.28
N GLY A 303 -33.33 52.39 -15.14
CA GLY A 303 -34.04 52.60 -13.87
C GLY A 303 -35.45 52.00 -13.90
N SER A 304 -36.47 52.85 -13.94
CA SER A 304 -37.89 52.43 -13.95
C SER A 304 -38.56 52.67 -15.31
N VAL A 305 -37.76 52.82 -16.37
CA VAL A 305 -38.22 53.03 -17.73
C VAL A 305 -37.57 52.01 -18.66
N ILE A 306 -38.39 51.34 -19.46
CA ILE A 306 -37.97 50.48 -20.56
C ILE A 306 -38.24 51.25 -21.85
N THR A 307 -37.28 51.28 -22.77
CA THR A 307 -37.45 51.88 -24.10
C THR A 307 -36.97 50.90 -25.15
N GLY A 308 -37.76 50.70 -26.20
CA GLY A 308 -37.42 49.81 -27.30
C GLY A 308 -38.12 50.18 -28.59
N ARG A 309 -37.98 49.34 -29.61
CA ARG A 309 -38.62 49.54 -30.91
C ARG A 309 -39.07 48.21 -31.48
N PHE A 310 -40.37 48.10 -31.78
CA PHE A 310 -40.88 46.99 -32.58
C PHE A 310 -40.32 47.11 -34.01
N ASN A 311 -39.53 46.13 -34.42
CA ASN A 311 -38.81 46.07 -35.69
C ASN A 311 -39.50 45.18 -36.73
N SER A 312 -40.57 44.50 -36.33
CA SER A 312 -41.45 43.72 -37.21
C SER A 312 -42.86 43.55 -36.61
N PRO A 313 -43.88 43.18 -37.40
CA PRO A 313 -45.23 42.94 -36.88
C PRO A 313 -45.35 41.79 -35.87
N ASP A 314 -44.39 40.87 -35.85
CA ASP A 314 -44.34 39.72 -34.94
C ASP A 314 -43.31 39.94 -33.82
N ASP A 315 -42.84 41.17 -33.65
CA ASP A 315 -41.81 41.51 -32.68
C ASP A 315 -42.36 41.53 -31.25
N VAL A 316 -41.63 40.87 -30.36
CA VAL A 316 -42.00 40.67 -28.97
C VAL A 316 -40.74 40.91 -28.15
N ASP A 317 -40.79 41.77 -27.15
CA ASP A 317 -39.63 42.03 -26.30
C ASP A 317 -39.93 41.65 -24.86
N GLN A 318 -39.06 40.85 -24.27
CA GLN A 318 -39.20 40.39 -22.88
C GLN A 318 -38.06 40.93 -22.01
N TYR A 319 -38.42 41.65 -20.95
CA TYR A 319 -37.50 42.31 -20.05
C TYR A 319 -37.58 41.76 -18.63
N GLU A 320 -36.43 41.42 -18.06
CA GLU A 320 -36.34 41.08 -16.64
C GLU A 320 -36.29 42.33 -15.77
N VAL A 321 -37.22 42.45 -14.82
CA VAL A 321 -37.30 43.57 -13.88
C VAL A 321 -37.58 43.10 -12.45
N TYR A 322 -37.21 43.92 -11.48
CA TYR A 322 -37.53 43.68 -10.07
C TYR A 322 -38.71 44.55 -9.64
N LEU A 323 -39.80 43.93 -9.21
CA LEU A 323 -41.03 44.63 -8.80
C LEU A 323 -41.38 44.25 -7.37
N LYS A 324 -42.04 45.16 -6.65
CA LYS A 324 -42.50 44.95 -5.28
C LYS A 324 -43.70 45.83 -4.95
N GLY A 325 -44.64 45.26 -4.22
CA GLY A 325 -45.76 45.97 -3.63
C GLY A 325 -46.68 46.53 -4.71
N PHE A 326 -47.24 47.72 -4.45
CA PHE A 326 -48.17 48.34 -5.39
C PHE A 326 -47.43 48.90 -6.62
N THR A 327 -47.55 48.20 -7.74
CA THR A 327 -46.83 48.49 -8.99
C THR A 327 -47.79 49.03 -10.05
N LYS A 328 -47.46 50.19 -10.61
CA LYS A 328 -48.15 50.77 -11.77
C LYS A 328 -47.26 50.67 -13.01
N ILE A 329 -47.85 50.35 -14.14
CA ILE A 329 -47.14 50.25 -15.42
C ILE A 329 -47.93 51.04 -16.46
N SER A 330 -47.24 51.87 -17.25
CA SER A 330 -47.84 52.61 -18.35
C SER A 330 -46.91 52.60 -19.56
N GLY A 331 -47.40 52.11 -20.69
CA GLY A 331 -46.78 52.17 -22.00
C GLY A 331 -47.18 53.40 -22.82
N SER A 332 -46.29 53.85 -23.69
CA SER A 332 -46.54 54.86 -24.72
C SER A 332 -45.72 54.55 -25.97
N THR A 333 -46.17 54.96 -27.14
CA THR A 333 -45.41 54.84 -28.40
C THR A 333 -45.27 56.18 -29.08
N ASP A 334 -44.09 56.52 -29.61
CA ASP A 334 -43.82 57.80 -30.30
C ASP A 334 -44.38 59.07 -29.59
N GLY A 335 -44.43 59.06 -28.24
CA GLY A 335 -45.01 60.17 -27.45
C GLY A 335 -46.54 60.27 -27.46
N TYR A 336 -47.25 59.29 -28.02
CA TYR A 336 -48.70 59.15 -27.98
C TYR A 336 -49.12 58.18 -26.87
N PRO A 337 -49.89 58.64 -25.86
CA PRO A 337 -50.25 57.82 -24.69
C PRO A 337 -51.39 56.81 -24.92
N TYR A 338 -51.86 56.61 -26.17
CA TYR A 338 -53.09 55.85 -26.47
C TYR A 338 -52.99 54.84 -27.62
N LEU A 339 -51.81 54.64 -28.21
CA LEU A 339 -51.60 53.53 -29.15
C LEU A 339 -51.40 52.26 -28.32
N ALA A 340 -52.30 51.29 -28.51
CA ALA A 340 -52.42 50.11 -27.68
C ALA A 340 -51.42 49.02 -28.13
N PHE A 341 -50.30 48.90 -27.43
CA PHE A 341 -49.49 47.68 -27.42
C PHE A 341 -49.80 46.87 -26.16
N LYS A 342 -49.65 45.55 -26.26
CA LYS A 342 -49.92 44.63 -25.15
C LYS A 342 -48.69 44.60 -24.25
N VAL A 343 -48.92 44.71 -22.95
CA VAL A 343 -47.92 44.45 -21.91
C VAL A 343 -48.42 43.28 -21.08
N THR A 344 -47.57 42.27 -20.92
CA THR A 344 -47.84 41.10 -20.09
C THR A 344 -46.79 41.01 -18.98
N ILE A 345 -47.21 40.70 -17.76
CA ILE A 345 -46.32 40.42 -16.64
C ILE A 345 -46.35 38.92 -16.37
N TYR A 346 -45.19 38.28 -16.42
CA TYR A 346 -45.04 36.87 -16.06
C TYR A 346 -44.23 36.68 -14.79
N ASP A 347 -44.54 35.62 -14.05
CA ASP A 347 -43.59 35.03 -13.10
C ASP A 347 -42.48 34.33 -13.90
N PRO A 348 -41.18 34.65 -13.65
CA PRO A 348 -40.08 34.14 -14.45
C PRO A 348 -39.80 32.66 -14.20
N ALA A 349 -40.20 32.14 -13.03
CA ALA A 349 -40.06 30.71 -12.76
C ALA A 349 -41.17 29.98 -13.50
N THR A 350 -42.44 30.22 -13.16
CA THR A 350 -43.55 29.42 -13.68
C THR A 350 -44.02 29.79 -15.09
N HIS A 351 -43.53 30.90 -15.65
CA HIS A 351 -44.12 31.56 -16.83
C HIS A 351 -45.62 31.83 -16.68
N GLU A 352 -46.15 31.89 -15.45
CA GLU A 352 -47.55 32.21 -15.20
C GLU A 352 -47.83 33.66 -15.60
N ASN A 353 -48.84 33.86 -16.44
CA ASN A 353 -49.33 35.19 -16.79
C ASN A 353 -50.06 35.79 -15.59
N LEU A 354 -49.36 36.66 -14.85
CA LEU A 354 -49.90 37.31 -13.67
C LEU A 354 -50.91 38.40 -14.04
N ASP A 355 -50.67 39.09 -15.16
CA ASP A 355 -51.55 40.12 -15.69
C ASP A 355 -51.22 40.47 -17.15
N SER A 356 -52.24 40.87 -17.91
CA SER A 356 -52.13 41.29 -19.30
C SER A 356 -53.02 42.50 -19.57
N PHE A 357 -52.44 43.58 -20.07
CA PHE A 357 -53.18 44.81 -20.33
C PHE A 357 -52.64 45.54 -21.55
N TYR A 358 -53.45 46.45 -22.09
CA TYR A 358 -53.03 47.38 -23.12
C TYR A 358 -52.70 48.71 -22.48
N TYR A 359 -51.64 49.37 -22.95
CA TYR A 359 -51.20 50.75 -22.64
C TYR A 359 -50.98 51.12 -21.15
N SER A 360 -51.74 50.67 -20.17
CA SER A 360 -51.48 50.94 -18.75
C SER A 360 -52.26 50.04 -17.79
N HIS A 361 -51.68 49.77 -16.62
CA HIS A 361 -52.33 49.16 -15.47
C HIS A 361 -52.27 50.11 -14.26
N GLU A 362 -53.44 50.41 -13.68
CA GLU A 362 -53.59 51.42 -12.60
C GLU A 362 -53.07 50.97 -11.23
N GLY A 363 -52.69 49.69 -11.09
CA GLY A 363 -51.98 49.17 -9.92
C GLY A 363 -52.20 47.68 -9.66
N ILE A 364 -51.13 46.89 -9.72
CA ILE A 364 -51.08 45.48 -9.35
C ILE A 364 -50.25 45.31 -8.08
N HIS A 365 -50.67 44.43 -7.16
CA HIS A 365 -49.89 44.11 -5.96
C HIS A 365 -49.02 42.89 -6.24
N LEU A 366 -47.71 43.10 -6.30
CA LEU A 366 -46.72 42.05 -6.51
C LEU A 366 -45.93 41.79 -5.23
N VAL A 367 -45.52 40.55 -5.01
CA VAL A 367 -44.53 40.25 -3.96
C VAL A 367 -43.16 40.78 -4.41
N ALA A 368 -42.23 40.95 -3.48
CA ALA A 368 -40.87 41.34 -3.87
C ALA A 368 -40.26 40.19 -4.70
N GLY A 369 -39.97 40.45 -5.97
CA GLY A 369 -39.61 39.38 -6.91
C GLY A 369 -38.98 39.89 -8.20
N LYS A 370 -38.33 38.98 -8.91
CA LYS A 370 -37.99 39.13 -10.33
C LYS A 370 -39.24 38.82 -11.16
N TYR A 371 -39.49 39.59 -12.21
CA TYR A 371 -40.64 39.46 -13.10
C TYR A 371 -40.21 39.67 -14.55
N LEU A 372 -40.89 39.02 -15.49
CA LEU A 372 -40.73 39.27 -16.92
C LEU A 372 -41.83 40.22 -17.39
N ILE A 373 -41.44 41.33 -18.02
CA ILE A 373 -42.36 42.20 -18.74
C ILE A 373 -42.19 41.91 -20.22
N GLU A 374 -43.20 41.30 -20.82
CA GLU A 374 -43.30 41.11 -22.25
C GLU A 374 -44.10 42.25 -22.86
N THR A 375 -43.66 42.74 -24.01
CA THR A 375 -44.35 43.76 -24.79
C THR A 375 -44.43 43.36 -26.25
N ALA A 376 -45.59 43.55 -26.87
CA ALA A 376 -45.83 43.15 -28.26
C ALA A 376 -46.79 44.12 -28.97
N PHE A 377 -46.56 44.35 -30.27
CA PHE A 377 -47.39 45.23 -31.09
C PHE A 377 -47.53 44.71 -32.53
N GLY A 378 -48.76 44.50 -32.97
CA GLY A 378 -49.05 43.68 -34.16
C GLY A 378 -49.20 44.41 -35.50
N ASP A 379 -48.89 45.70 -35.63
CA ASP A 379 -49.38 46.47 -36.80
C ASP A 379 -48.43 47.48 -37.48
N GLU A 380 -47.16 47.67 -37.07
CA GLU A 380 -46.09 48.39 -37.82
C GLU A 380 -44.83 48.61 -36.95
N ASP A 381 -43.69 48.96 -37.57
CA ASP A 381 -42.46 49.33 -36.84
C ASP A 381 -42.67 50.59 -35.98
N MET A 382 -42.49 50.50 -34.65
CA MET A 382 -42.84 51.59 -33.74
C MET A 382 -41.96 51.64 -32.48
N ASP A 383 -41.48 52.82 -32.11
CA ASP A 383 -40.76 53.02 -30.84
C ASP A 383 -41.75 52.99 -29.67
N TYR A 384 -41.40 52.32 -28.57
CA TYR A 384 -42.20 52.28 -27.35
C TYR A 384 -41.39 52.66 -26.11
N ALA A 385 -42.11 53.10 -25.08
CA ALA A 385 -41.58 53.34 -23.75
C ALA A 385 -42.57 52.85 -22.69
N ILE A 386 -42.09 52.02 -21.76
CA ILE A 386 -42.84 51.52 -20.61
C ILE A 386 -42.29 52.17 -19.35
N SER A 387 -43.14 52.91 -18.64
CA SER A 387 -42.84 53.51 -17.34
C SER A 387 -43.40 52.63 -16.23
N ILE A 388 -42.55 52.29 -15.28
CA ILE A 388 -42.86 51.46 -14.11
C ILE A 388 -42.76 52.34 -12.85
N SER A 389 -43.75 52.22 -11.98
CA SER A 389 -43.73 52.82 -10.63
C SER A 389 -44.01 51.71 -9.63
N THR A 390 -42.95 51.23 -8.98
CA THR A 390 -42.99 50.14 -8.00
C THR A 390 -42.30 50.57 -6.69
N GLU A 391 -42.50 49.84 -5.60
CA GLU A 391 -41.78 50.11 -4.34
C GLU A 391 -40.30 49.75 -4.49
N SER A 392 -39.40 50.46 -3.81
CA SER A 392 -37.97 50.17 -3.86
C SER A 392 -37.63 48.85 -3.17
N LEU A 393 -36.90 47.98 -3.86
CA LEU A 393 -36.29 46.79 -3.26
C LEU A 393 -34.94 47.15 -2.65
N THR A 394 -34.63 46.57 -1.49
CA THR A 394 -33.30 46.61 -0.88
C THR A 394 -32.38 45.59 -1.55
N SER A 395 -31.05 45.80 -1.50
CA SER A 395 -30.09 44.80 -2.01
C SER A 395 -30.23 43.42 -1.36
N GLY A 396 -30.67 43.37 -0.09
CA GLY A 396 -30.96 42.11 0.60
C GLY A 396 -32.22 41.42 0.06
N GLU A 397 -33.24 42.17 -0.33
CA GLU A 397 -34.45 41.61 -0.96
C GLU A 397 -34.16 41.08 -2.37
N ILE A 398 -33.33 41.78 -3.16
CA ILE A 398 -32.90 41.32 -4.49
C ILE A 398 -32.05 40.03 -4.38
N SER A 399 -31.17 39.94 -3.40
CA SER A 399 -30.39 38.70 -3.17
C SER A 399 -31.24 37.53 -2.63
N ALA A 400 -32.34 37.84 -1.93
CA ALA A 400 -33.27 36.85 -1.41
C ALA A 400 -34.23 36.28 -2.48
N THR A 401 -34.37 36.92 -3.64
CA THR A 401 -35.22 36.40 -4.73
C THR A 401 -34.54 35.31 -5.56
N ASP A 402 -33.21 35.28 -5.54
CA ASP A 402 -32.39 34.23 -6.14
C ASP A 402 -32.62 32.91 -5.39
N ARG A 403 -32.81 31.78 -6.06
CA ARG A 403 -33.08 30.47 -5.47
C ARG A 403 -31.79 29.64 -5.49
N PRO A 404 -31.52 28.81 -4.47
CA PRO A 404 -30.42 27.86 -4.58
C PRO A 404 -30.73 26.83 -5.68
N PRO A 405 -29.71 26.22 -6.31
CA PRO A 405 -29.92 25.13 -7.25
C PRO A 405 -30.56 23.95 -6.52
N VAL A 406 -31.32 23.12 -7.23
CA VAL A 406 -31.99 21.93 -6.68
C VAL A 406 -31.30 20.67 -7.19
N ILE A 407 -31.18 19.65 -6.34
CA ILE A 407 -30.80 18.29 -6.72
C ILE A 407 -31.99 17.37 -6.44
N ASN A 408 -32.60 16.80 -7.48
CA ASN A 408 -33.81 15.96 -7.39
C ASN A 408 -33.49 14.46 -7.28
N ASN A 409 -32.21 14.07 -7.22
CA ASN A 409 -31.83 12.69 -7.03
C ASN A 409 -32.23 12.18 -5.66
N GLU A 410 -32.78 10.96 -5.62
CA GLU A 410 -32.81 10.16 -4.39
C GLU A 410 -31.51 9.34 -4.30
N PHE A 411 -30.45 9.94 -3.77
CA PHE A 411 -29.20 9.20 -3.53
C PHE A 411 -29.40 8.18 -2.41
N LYS A 412 -29.08 6.91 -2.70
CA LYS A 412 -29.23 5.79 -1.75
C LYS A 412 -27.87 5.23 -1.42
N ASP A 413 -27.71 4.78 -0.18
CA ASP A 413 -26.54 4.02 0.23
C ASP A 413 -26.41 2.74 -0.61
N ARG A 414 -25.18 2.36 -0.97
CA ARG A 414 -24.94 1.22 -1.86
C ARG A 414 -23.62 0.51 -1.59
N VAL A 415 -23.59 -0.79 -1.88
CA VAL A 415 -22.35 -1.55 -2.04
C VAL A 415 -21.99 -1.58 -3.52
N ILE A 416 -20.72 -1.32 -3.86
CA ILE A 416 -20.22 -1.39 -5.23
C ILE A 416 -18.97 -2.27 -5.30
N ALA A 417 -18.93 -3.15 -6.30
CA ALA A 417 -17.74 -3.94 -6.65
C ALA A 417 -17.09 -3.48 -7.95
N GLU A 418 -17.82 -2.70 -8.76
CA GLU A 418 -17.40 -2.20 -10.05
C GLU A 418 -17.77 -0.72 -10.19
N PRO A 419 -17.19 0.01 -11.16
CA PRO A 419 -17.55 1.40 -11.41
C PRO A 419 -19.06 1.57 -11.60
N TYR A 420 -19.67 2.42 -10.77
CA TYR A 420 -21.09 2.69 -10.80
C TYR A 420 -21.36 4.12 -11.27
N LYS A 421 -22.37 4.30 -12.11
CA LYS A 421 -22.73 5.60 -12.68
C LYS A 421 -24.12 6.04 -12.22
N ILE A 422 -24.25 7.33 -11.91
CA ILE A 422 -25.51 7.98 -11.54
C ILE A 422 -25.68 9.21 -12.41
N ARG A 423 -26.84 9.35 -13.04
CA ARG A 423 -27.27 10.59 -13.67
C ARG A 423 -27.72 11.55 -12.57
N ILE A 424 -27.04 12.69 -12.40
CA ILE A 424 -27.41 13.78 -11.51
C ILE A 424 -28.52 14.65 -12.14
N ASP A 425 -29.70 14.68 -11.52
CA ASP A 425 -30.76 15.65 -11.81
C ASP A 425 -30.62 16.89 -10.95
N ALA A 426 -29.92 17.88 -11.49
CA ALA A 426 -29.77 19.17 -10.86
C ALA A 426 -30.04 20.30 -11.84
N ALA A 427 -30.68 21.36 -11.36
CA ALA A 427 -30.97 22.55 -12.13
C ALA A 427 -31.14 23.76 -11.21
N ASP A 428 -30.92 24.95 -11.76
CA ASP A 428 -31.21 26.21 -11.11
C ASP A 428 -32.52 26.79 -11.66
N GLU A 429 -33.45 27.15 -10.78
CA GLU A 429 -34.79 27.61 -11.19
C GLU A 429 -34.79 29.00 -11.83
N ASP A 430 -33.78 29.81 -11.56
CA ASP A 430 -33.66 31.17 -12.08
C ASP A 430 -32.91 31.20 -13.42
N GLY A 431 -32.46 30.03 -13.90
CA GLY A 431 -31.73 29.87 -15.15
C GLY A 431 -30.26 30.27 -15.07
N ASP A 432 -29.71 30.37 -13.87
CA ASP A 432 -28.31 30.69 -13.66
C ASP A 432 -27.38 29.54 -14.06
N GLU A 433 -26.14 29.88 -14.45
CA GLU A 433 -25.12 28.88 -14.77
C GLU A 433 -24.73 28.11 -13.51
N MET A 434 -24.94 26.79 -13.56
CA MET A 434 -24.67 25.87 -12.47
C MET A 434 -23.40 25.06 -12.73
N SER A 435 -22.68 24.73 -11.67
CA SER A 435 -21.57 23.78 -11.68
C SER A 435 -21.83 22.63 -10.71
N LEU A 436 -21.38 21.42 -11.09
CA LEU A 436 -21.48 20.22 -10.27
C LEU A 436 -20.10 19.79 -9.78
N ARG A 437 -20.05 19.30 -8.54
CA ARG A 437 -18.86 18.72 -7.93
C ARG A 437 -19.24 17.51 -7.09
N ALA A 438 -18.42 16.47 -7.12
CA ALA A 438 -18.51 15.36 -6.16
C ALA A 438 -17.20 15.22 -5.39
N THR A 439 -17.31 14.83 -4.12
CA THR A 439 -16.15 14.49 -3.29
C THR A 439 -16.40 13.19 -2.54
N SER A 440 -15.32 12.44 -2.31
CA SER A 440 -15.33 11.24 -1.47
C SER A 440 -14.61 11.56 -0.16
N SER A 441 -15.15 11.11 0.97
CA SER A 441 -14.56 11.34 2.29
C SER A 441 -13.22 10.63 2.50
N ASN A 442 -12.88 9.63 1.68
CA ASN A 442 -11.63 8.88 1.77
C ASN A 442 -11.21 8.26 0.42
N SER A 443 -10.10 7.50 0.43
CA SER A 443 -9.47 6.96 -0.77
C SER A 443 -10.00 5.59 -1.21
N HIS A 444 -10.98 4.99 -0.52
CA HIS A 444 -11.57 3.71 -0.93
C HIS A 444 -12.37 3.83 -2.23
N VAL A 445 -12.93 5.01 -2.47
CA VAL A 445 -13.71 5.34 -3.66
C VAL A 445 -13.19 6.62 -4.28
N ALA A 446 -12.98 6.60 -5.60
CA ALA A 446 -12.78 7.80 -6.41
C ALA A 446 -14.10 8.22 -7.07
N VAL A 447 -14.31 9.53 -7.17
CA VAL A 447 -15.50 10.09 -7.84
C VAL A 447 -15.09 11.10 -8.90
N THR A 448 -15.81 11.09 -10.02
CA THR A 448 -15.66 12.06 -11.11
C THR A 448 -17.02 12.40 -11.67
N ILE A 449 -17.23 13.65 -12.07
CA ILE A 449 -18.42 14.08 -12.82
C ILE A 449 -17.96 14.44 -14.24
N ASN A 450 -18.66 13.90 -15.24
CA ASN A 450 -18.57 14.35 -16.61
C ASN A 450 -19.98 14.76 -17.06
N ASP A 451 -20.14 16.02 -17.46
CA ASP A 451 -21.44 16.67 -17.65
C ASP A 451 -22.30 16.56 -16.37
N ASP A 452 -23.35 15.74 -16.38
CA ASP A 452 -24.22 15.42 -15.24
C ASP A 452 -24.14 13.94 -14.82
N ILE A 453 -23.13 13.19 -15.30
CA ILE A 453 -22.93 11.78 -14.92
C ILE A 453 -21.85 11.66 -13.85
N LEU A 454 -22.26 11.32 -12.62
CA LEU A 454 -21.38 10.91 -11.53
C LEU A 454 -20.90 9.48 -11.77
N THR A 455 -19.59 9.30 -11.89
CA THR A 455 -18.94 7.98 -11.90
C THR A 455 -18.23 7.76 -10.57
N ILE A 456 -18.54 6.62 -9.94
CA ILE A 456 -18.03 6.19 -8.65
C ILE A 456 -17.19 4.94 -8.90
N ILE A 457 -15.90 4.99 -8.57
CA ILE A 457 -14.93 3.95 -8.89
C ILE A 457 -14.41 3.36 -7.57
N PRO A 458 -14.67 2.06 -7.29
CA PRO A 458 -14.05 1.41 -6.15
C PRO A 458 -12.53 1.25 -6.38
N LEU A 459 -11.73 1.63 -5.40
CA LEU A 459 -10.26 1.54 -5.43
C LEU A 459 -9.72 0.52 -4.42
N SER A 460 -10.37 0.41 -3.26
CA SER A 460 -10.10 -0.61 -2.25
C SER A 460 -11.32 -0.77 -1.35
N ASP A 461 -11.41 -1.90 -0.65
CA ASP A 461 -12.55 -2.17 0.23
C ASP A 461 -12.63 -1.18 1.40
N GLY A 462 -13.83 -0.68 1.65
CA GLY A 462 -14.11 0.27 2.72
C GLY A 462 -15.27 1.21 2.42
N TYR A 463 -15.78 1.83 3.48
CA TYR A 463 -16.85 2.82 3.40
C TYR A 463 -16.31 4.16 2.96
N SER A 464 -17.04 4.88 2.10
CA SER A 464 -16.81 6.28 1.73
C SER A 464 -18.15 7.02 1.75
N ASN A 465 -18.16 8.24 2.29
CA ASN A 465 -19.30 9.13 2.12
C ASN A 465 -19.07 9.97 0.86
N ILE A 466 -20.01 9.92 -0.07
CA ILE A 466 -19.96 10.69 -1.31
C ILE A 466 -20.85 11.91 -1.16
N GLU A 467 -20.26 13.09 -1.28
CA GLU A 467 -20.95 14.37 -1.23
C GLU A 467 -21.05 14.95 -2.65
N VAL A 468 -22.27 15.23 -3.10
CA VAL A 468 -22.59 15.84 -4.40
C VAL A 468 -23.05 17.27 -4.15
N GLU A 469 -22.31 18.23 -4.69
CA GLU A 469 -22.53 19.67 -4.57
C GLU A 469 -22.99 20.25 -5.91
N ALA A 470 -24.13 20.95 -5.92
CA ALA A 470 -24.56 21.83 -6.99
C ALA A 470 -24.40 23.28 -6.54
N ARG A 471 -23.70 24.09 -7.34
CA ARG A 471 -23.40 25.49 -7.04
C ARG A 471 -23.85 26.40 -8.17
N SER A 472 -24.61 27.42 -7.82
CA SER A 472 -25.05 28.50 -8.69
C SER A 472 -24.81 29.82 -7.95
N LYS A 473 -24.14 30.79 -8.58
CA LYS A 473 -23.67 32.04 -7.96
C LYS A 473 -23.00 31.82 -6.59
N ASP A 474 -23.55 32.39 -5.51
CA ASP A 474 -23.09 32.25 -4.12
C ASP A 474 -23.88 31.20 -3.31
N LYS A 475 -24.79 30.47 -3.96
CA LYS A 475 -25.65 29.46 -3.34
C LYS A 475 -25.19 28.05 -3.68
N THR A 476 -25.47 27.14 -2.77
CA THR A 476 -24.99 25.76 -2.86
C THR A 476 -26.00 24.83 -2.23
N THR A 477 -26.27 23.73 -2.91
CA THR A 477 -27.08 22.62 -2.43
C THR A 477 -26.22 21.37 -2.46
N THR A 478 -26.28 20.59 -1.38
CA THR A 478 -25.43 19.43 -1.17
C THR A 478 -26.27 18.26 -0.72
N GLU A 479 -26.06 17.11 -1.36
CA GLU A 479 -26.61 15.83 -0.96
C GLU A 479 -25.48 14.84 -0.70
N ALA A 480 -25.70 13.87 0.19
CA ALA A 480 -24.68 12.88 0.51
C ALA A 480 -25.27 11.48 0.70
N PHE A 481 -24.47 10.46 0.39
CA PHE A 481 -24.82 9.05 0.58
C PHE A 481 -23.55 8.21 0.80
N THR A 482 -23.72 7.08 1.47
CA THR A 482 -22.62 6.18 1.81
C THR A 482 -22.45 5.11 0.74
N VAL A 483 -21.20 4.88 0.33
CA VAL A 483 -20.81 3.80 -0.57
C VAL A 483 -19.88 2.87 0.19
N LEU A 484 -20.18 1.57 0.21
CA LEU A 484 -19.24 0.54 0.57
C LEU A 484 -18.59 0.00 -0.70
N ALA A 485 -17.32 0.32 -0.93
CA ALA A 485 -16.54 -0.42 -1.92
C ALA A 485 -16.26 -1.81 -1.33
N SER A 486 -16.62 -2.86 -2.05
CA SER A 486 -16.37 -4.24 -1.67
C SER A 486 -16.16 -5.08 -2.92
N ARG A 487 -15.20 -5.99 -2.90
CA ARG A 487 -15.00 -6.97 -3.99
C ARG A 487 -16.23 -7.85 -4.26
N HIS A 488 -17.12 -8.05 -3.28
CA HIS A 488 -18.34 -8.83 -3.42
C HIS A 488 -19.53 -7.89 -3.55
N LYS A 489 -20.17 -7.93 -4.72
CA LYS A 489 -21.39 -7.15 -4.96
C LYS A 489 -22.51 -7.73 -4.11
N THR A 490 -22.84 -7.04 -3.03
CA THR A 490 -23.95 -7.39 -2.15
C THR A 490 -25.09 -6.40 -2.34
N PHE A 491 -26.28 -6.90 -2.61
CA PHE A 491 -27.47 -6.07 -2.75
C PHE A 491 -28.20 -5.95 -1.41
N PHE A 492 -28.71 -4.77 -1.09
CA PHE A 492 -29.54 -4.55 0.09
C PHE A 492 -30.52 -3.39 -0.18
N GLY A 493 -31.50 -3.24 0.70
CA GLY A 493 -32.54 -2.22 0.60
C GLY A 493 -33.92 -2.80 0.33
N ARG A 494 -34.91 -1.90 0.21
CA ARG A 494 -36.31 -2.30 0.02
C ARG A 494 -36.66 -2.68 -1.41
N GLU A 495 -35.93 -2.13 -2.37
CA GLU A 495 -36.18 -2.28 -3.80
C GLU A 495 -34.82 -2.52 -4.45
N ILE A 496 -34.56 -3.77 -4.79
CA ILE A 496 -33.28 -4.25 -5.30
C ILE A 496 -33.50 -4.71 -6.73
N VAL A 497 -32.67 -4.20 -7.63
CA VAL A 497 -32.64 -4.62 -9.04
C VAL A 497 -31.31 -5.30 -9.30
N ILE A 498 -31.36 -6.57 -9.69
CA ILE A 498 -30.18 -7.38 -10.01
C ILE A 498 -30.23 -7.69 -11.50
N THR A 499 -29.15 -7.42 -12.21
CA THR A 499 -29.03 -7.73 -13.64
C THR A 499 -27.87 -8.70 -13.84
N GLY A 500 -28.01 -9.58 -14.83
CA GLY A 500 -26.99 -10.55 -15.20
C GLY A 500 -27.22 -11.08 -16.61
N THR A 501 -26.32 -11.95 -17.06
CA THR A 501 -26.34 -12.55 -18.41
C THR A 501 -25.98 -14.02 -18.30
N PHE A 502 -26.74 -14.88 -18.95
CA PHE A 502 -26.39 -16.28 -19.08
C PHE A 502 -25.33 -16.48 -20.16
N ASP A 503 -24.25 -17.17 -19.80
CA ASP A 503 -23.16 -17.56 -20.71
C ASP A 503 -23.39 -18.94 -21.33
N SER A 504 -24.23 -19.78 -20.72
CA SER A 504 -24.51 -21.12 -21.20
C SER A 504 -25.84 -21.70 -20.67
N GLN A 505 -26.20 -22.88 -21.17
CA GLN A 505 -27.38 -23.63 -20.75
C GLN A 505 -27.30 -24.14 -19.29
N GLU A 506 -26.10 -24.42 -18.81
CA GLU A 506 -25.83 -24.90 -17.44
C GLU A 506 -25.39 -23.77 -16.51
N ASP A 507 -25.50 -22.53 -16.98
CA ASP A 507 -25.07 -21.37 -16.21
C ASP A 507 -25.97 -21.16 -15.00
N VAL A 508 -25.31 -20.80 -13.90
CA VAL A 508 -25.90 -20.60 -12.59
C VAL A 508 -25.26 -19.37 -11.98
N ASP A 509 -26.00 -18.27 -12.03
CA ASP A 509 -25.58 -17.03 -11.42
C ASP A 509 -26.03 -16.97 -9.97
N ARG A 510 -25.16 -16.46 -9.09
CA ARG A 510 -25.44 -16.31 -7.67
C ARG A 510 -25.21 -14.87 -7.24
N HIS A 511 -26.24 -14.26 -6.67
CA HIS A 511 -26.20 -12.87 -6.22
C HIS A 511 -26.35 -12.80 -4.70
N LYS A 512 -25.34 -12.21 -4.04
CA LYS A 512 -25.35 -12.00 -2.60
C LYS A 512 -26.32 -10.87 -2.25
N VAL A 513 -27.28 -11.14 -1.37
CA VAL A 513 -28.35 -10.20 -1.04
C VAL A 513 -28.70 -10.26 0.45
N VAL A 514 -28.96 -9.10 1.05
CA VAL A 514 -29.56 -9.01 2.38
C VAL A 514 -31.07 -9.06 2.24
N LEU A 515 -31.71 -10.08 2.80
CA LEU A 515 -33.17 -10.22 2.80
C LEU A 515 -33.69 -10.11 4.23
N ASP A 516 -34.77 -9.34 4.42
CA ASP A 516 -35.39 -9.15 5.72
C ASP A 516 -36.91 -9.03 5.63
N GLY A 517 -37.60 -9.82 6.46
CA GLY A 517 -39.04 -9.84 6.54
C GLY A 517 -39.68 -10.42 5.29
N SER A 518 -40.88 -9.92 4.94
CA SER A 518 -41.60 -10.41 3.76
C SER A 518 -41.03 -9.78 2.50
N CYS A 519 -40.32 -10.58 1.70
CA CYS A 519 -39.76 -10.17 0.42
C CYS A 519 -40.45 -10.88 -0.74
N SER A 520 -40.64 -10.16 -1.85
CA SER A 520 -41.04 -10.71 -3.14
C SER A 520 -39.85 -10.73 -4.10
N VAL A 521 -39.68 -11.83 -4.83
CA VAL A 521 -38.67 -11.99 -5.88
C VAL A 521 -39.39 -12.26 -7.19
N GLU A 522 -39.14 -11.43 -8.19
CA GLU A 522 -39.70 -11.51 -9.53
C GLU A 522 -38.60 -11.41 -10.57
N GLY A 523 -38.73 -12.14 -11.69
CA GLY A 523 -37.74 -12.19 -12.76
C GLY A 523 -38.29 -11.73 -14.10
N TYR A 524 -37.42 -11.16 -14.94
CA TYR A 524 -37.72 -10.78 -16.30
C TYR A 524 -36.54 -11.05 -17.24
N ARG A 525 -36.79 -11.74 -18.35
CA ARG A 525 -35.79 -12.05 -19.39
C ARG A 525 -36.30 -11.70 -20.81
N GLY A 526 -37.26 -10.77 -20.93
CA GLY A 526 -37.84 -10.39 -22.21
C GLY A 526 -39.00 -11.24 -22.72
N TYR A 527 -39.48 -12.19 -21.92
CA TYR A 527 -40.68 -12.98 -22.19
C TYR A 527 -41.85 -12.51 -21.31
N SER A 528 -43.06 -12.99 -21.61
CA SER A 528 -44.26 -12.69 -20.79
C SER A 528 -44.24 -13.37 -19.41
N ASN A 529 -43.34 -14.33 -19.21
CA ASN A 529 -42.97 -14.92 -17.92
C ASN A 529 -41.47 -14.67 -17.67
N GLN A 530 -40.95 -15.05 -16.50
CA GLN A 530 -39.52 -14.86 -16.24
C GLN A 530 -38.63 -15.69 -17.19
N ALA A 531 -39.04 -16.92 -17.56
CA ALA A 531 -38.30 -17.82 -18.47
C ALA A 531 -36.89 -18.22 -18.00
N PHE A 532 -36.70 -18.28 -16.68
CA PHE A 532 -35.56 -18.85 -15.97
C PHE A 532 -36.01 -19.26 -14.56
N PHE A 533 -35.20 -20.00 -13.83
CA PHE A 533 -35.47 -20.44 -12.45
C PHE A 533 -34.72 -19.57 -11.45
N THR A 534 -35.37 -19.35 -10.30
CA THR A 534 -34.80 -18.63 -9.15
C THR A 534 -34.99 -19.43 -7.87
N SER A 535 -33.97 -19.47 -7.01
CA SER A 535 -34.03 -19.98 -5.64
C SER A 535 -33.24 -19.07 -4.71
N VAL A 536 -33.44 -19.24 -3.40
CA VAL A 536 -32.67 -18.56 -2.36
C VAL A 536 -31.96 -19.60 -1.51
N LEU A 537 -30.65 -19.44 -1.34
CA LEU A 537 -29.78 -20.27 -0.51
C LEU A 537 -29.31 -19.45 0.69
N ASN A 538 -28.99 -20.13 1.79
CA ASN A 538 -28.15 -19.53 2.83
C ASN A 538 -26.66 -19.57 2.43
N LEU A 539 -25.78 -18.90 3.19
CA LEU A 539 -24.33 -18.88 2.88
C LEU A 539 -23.68 -20.26 2.91
N ASN A 540 -24.22 -21.20 3.70
CA ASN A 540 -23.80 -22.60 3.72
C ASN A 540 -24.33 -23.40 2.50
N GLN A 541 -24.86 -22.73 1.48
CA GLN A 541 -25.41 -23.30 0.24
C GLN A 541 -26.55 -24.30 0.45
N ASN A 542 -27.31 -24.15 1.53
CA ASN A 542 -28.54 -24.92 1.72
C ASN A 542 -29.73 -24.14 1.16
N ASP A 543 -30.62 -24.85 0.45
CA ASP A 543 -31.87 -24.31 -0.08
C ASP A 543 -32.77 -23.76 1.05
N VAL A 544 -33.07 -22.47 0.98
CA VAL A 544 -34.09 -21.80 1.81
C VAL A 544 -35.43 -21.81 1.07
N THR A 545 -35.38 -21.57 -0.24
CA THR A 545 -36.52 -21.77 -1.16
C THR A 545 -36.13 -22.74 -2.26
N GLY A 546 -37.10 -23.50 -2.78
CA GLY A 546 -36.86 -24.34 -3.96
C GLY A 546 -36.81 -23.53 -5.25
N MET A 547 -36.14 -24.05 -6.28
CA MET A 547 -36.13 -23.44 -7.61
C MET A 547 -37.56 -23.28 -8.15
N ASN A 548 -37.91 -22.07 -8.57
CA ASN A 548 -39.18 -21.72 -9.18
C ASN A 548 -38.98 -20.82 -10.40
N ASP A 549 -39.79 -21.02 -11.45
CA ASP A 549 -39.83 -20.18 -12.65
C ASP A 549 -41.03 -19.23 -12.68
N GLU A 550 -41.60 -18.93 -11.50
CA GLU A 550 -42.60 -17.89 -11.26
C GLU A 550 -42.18 -17.00 -10.08
N ALA A 551 -42.68 -15.76 -10.08
CA ALA A 551 -42.49 -14.82 -8.98
C ALA A 551 -43.04 -15.41 -7.66
N PHE A 552 -42.32 -15.18 -6.57
CA PHE A 552 -42.69 -15.71 -5.26
C PHE A 552 -42.51 -14.69 -4.15
N GLN A 553 -43.22 -14.90 -3.05
CA GLN A 553 -43.10 -14.11 -1.82
C GLN A 553 -42.76 -15.03 -0.66
N PHE A 554 -41.77 -14.66 0.14
CA PHE A 554 -41.30 -15.45 1.28
C PHE A 554 -40.93 -14.55 2.47
N VAL A 555 -40.94 -15.10 3.68
CA VAL A 555 -40.55 -14.37 4.90
C VAL A 555 -39.17 -14.82 5.34
N PHE A 556 -38.19 -13.94 5.18
CA PHE A 556 -36.79 -14.18 5.54
C PHE A 556 -36.48 -13.65 6.94
N GLN A 557 -35.56 -14.30 7.63
CA GLN A 557 -34.87 -13.67 8.76
C GLN A 557 -33.82 -12.72 8.20
N ARG A 558 -33.60 -11.58 8.85
CA ARG A 558 -32.55 -10.63 8.47
C ARG A 558 -31.19 -11.31 8.48
N ASP A 559 -30.67 -11.63 7.30
CA ASP A 559 -29.40 -12.30 7.10
C ASP A 559 -28.92 -12.13 5.65
N LEU A 560 -27.72 -12.62 5.37
CA LEU A 560 -27.14 -12.69 4.05
C LEU A 560 -27.56 -13.99 3.35
N TYR A 561 -28.06 -13.85 2.13
CA TYR A 561 -28.52 -14.96 1.29
C TYR A 561 -27.86 -14.90 -0.09
N LEU A 562 -27.96 -16.00 -0.83
CA LEU A 562 -27.63 -16.05 -2.26
C LEU A 562 -28.92 -16.28 -3.04
N ILE A 563 -29.28 -15.36 -3.93
CA ILE A 563 -30.29 -15.65 -4.96
C ILE A 563 -29.58 -16.35 -6.10
N GLU A 564 -29.96 -17.59 -6.35
CA GLU A 564 -29.48 -18.38 -7.47
C GLU A 564 -30.42 -18.23 -8.66
N VAL A 565 -29.86 -18.03 -9.85
CA VAL A 565 -30.57 -17.81 -11.10
C VAL A 565 -30.01 -18.76 -12.16
N SER A 566 -30.87 -19.58 -12.77
CA SER A 566 -30.42 -20.55 -13.78
C SER A 566 -31.46 -20.79 -14.85
N LEU A 567 -31.02 -21.19 -16.05
CA LEU A 567 -31.93 -21.60 -17.11
C LEU A 567 -32.55 -22.97 -16.84
N TRP A 568 -31.83 -23.91 -16.19
CA TRP A 568 -32.14 -25.30 -15.73
C TRP A 568 -32.97 -26.24 -16.65
N GLY A 569 -33.90 -25.72 -17.46
CA GLY A 569 -34.67 -26.39 -18.50
C GLY A 569 -35.06 -25.52 -19.71
N TYR A 570 -34.73 -24.22 -19.73
CA TYR A 570 -35.01 -23.30 -20.85
C TYR A 570 -33.84 -23.24 -21.84
N THR A 571 -34.07 -23.30 -23.16
CA THR A 571 -33.00 -23.33 -24.18
C THR A 571 -32.19 -22.02 -24.25
N TYR A 572 -30.87 -22.13 -24.17
CA TYR A 572 -29.92 -21.03 -24.39
C TYR A 572 -29.57 -20.84 -25.86
N THR A 573 -29.67 -19.60 -26.38
CA THR A 573 -29.26 -19.23 -27.73
C THR A 573 -28.50 -17.90 -27.68
N PRO A 574 -27.17 -17.87 -27.97
CA PRO A 574 -26.39 -16.65 -27.89
C PRO A 574 -26.97 -15.49 -28.74
N GLY A 575 -27.11 -14.34 -28.11
CA GLY A 575 -27.71 -13.12 -28.64
C GLY A 575 -29.23 -13.04 -28.53
N ASP A 576 -29.91 -14.04 -27.96
CA ASP A 576 -31.36 -14.11 -27.85
C ASP A 576 -31.80 -14.12 -26.38
N HIS A 577 -32.15 -12.94 -25.87
CA HIS A 577 -32.61 -12.75 -24.49
C HIS A 577 -31.60 -13.23 -23.42
N ASP A 578 -30.30 -13.23 -23.68
CA ASP A 578 -29.30 -13.78 -22.73
C ASP A 578 -29.22 -13.02 -21.40
N SER A 579 -29.68 -11.78 -21.35
CA SER A 579 -29.76 -10.97 -20.12
C SER A 579 -31.04 -11.22 -19.34
N TYR A 580 -30.94 -11.24 -18.01
CA TYR A 580 -32.09 -11.22 -17.11
C TYR A 580 -32.02 -10.05 -16.13
N THR A 581 -33.16 -9.76 -15.53
CA THR A 581 -33.30 -8.80 -14.44
C THR A 581 -34.18 -9.41 -13.35
N LEU A 582 -33.75 -9.30 -12.10
CA LEU A 582 -34.53 -9.63 -10.91
C LEU A 582 -34.97 -8.36 -10.20
N PHE A 583 -36.21 -8.35 -9.77
CA PHE A 583 -36.80 -7.37 -8.88
C PHE A 583 -37.03 -8.03 -7.53
N VAL A 584 -36.32 -7.55 -6.52
CA VAL A 584 -36.48 -8.02 -5.14
C VAL A 584 -37.03 -6.86 -4.33
N SER A 585 -38.26 -7.02 -3.85
CA SER A 585 -38.95 -6.02 -3.03
C SER A 585 -39.11 -6.55 -1.61
N CYS A 586 -38.44 -5.91 -0.66
CA CYS A 586 -38.48 -6.18 0.77
C CYS A 586 -38.98 -4.94 1.51
N PRO A 587 -40.30 -4.70 1.64
CA PRO A 587 -40.85 -3.44 2.16
C PRO A 587 -40.38 -3.04 3.58
N TYR A 588 -39.92 -4.02 4.35
CA TYR A 588 -39.47 -3.85 5.74
C TYR A 588 -37.96 -3.80 5.92
N ALA A 589 -37.18 -4.02 4.86
CA ALA A 589 -35.72 -4.01 4.94
C ALA A 589 -35.17 -2.61 5.24
N ASP A 590 -34.02 -2.59 5.91
CA ASP A 590 -33.21 -1.39 6.13
C ASP A 590 -32.68 -0.85 4.80
N THR A 591 -32.69 0.48 4.65
CA THR A 591 -32.25 1.18 3.44
C THR A 591 -30.90 1.88 3.60
N GLU A 592 -30.37 1.92 4.82
CA GLU A 592 -29.08 2.53 5.14
C GLU A 592 -28.03 1.44 5.38
N LEU A 593 -26.79 1.70 4.95
CA LEU A 593 -25.67 0.76 5.15
C LEU A 593 -25.41 0.49 6.64
N SER A 594 -25.60 1.50 7.49
CA SER A 594 -25.47 1.39 8.96
C SER A 594 -26.39 0.32 9.54
N GLY A 595 -27.53 0.07 8.88
CA GLY A 595 -28.49 -0.94 9.26
C GLY A 595 -28.00 -2.36 9.01
N VAL A 596 -27.06 -2.59 8.09
CA VAL A 596 -26.62 -3.93 7.64
C VAL A 596 -25.11 -4.13 7.71
N GLU A 597 -24.38 -3.20 8.32
CA GLU A 597 -22.92 -3.20 8.42
C GLU A 597 -22.36 -4.47 9.08
N ASP A 598 -23.07 -5.01 10.07
CA ASP A 598 -22.72 -6.27 10.75
C ASP A 598 -22.71 -7.49 9.83
N LEU A 599 -23.58 -7.48 8.80
CA LEU A 599 -23.68 -8.57 7.82
C LEU A 599 -22.72 -8.40 6.64
N LEU A 600 -22.10 -7.24 6.49
CA LEU A 600 -21.19 -6.90 5.39
C LEU A 600 -19.72 -6.87 5.82
N ALA A 601 -19.46 -7.01 7.11
CA ALA A 601 -18.11 -7.08 7.64
C ALA A 601 -17.46 -8.42 7.25
N ASP A 602 -16.25 -8.34 6.70
CA ASP A 602 -15.41 -9.49 6.39
C ASP A 602 -14.86 -10.11 7.70
N HIS A 603 -14.90 -11.43 7.83
CA HIS A 603 -14.46 -12.23 8.98
C HIS A 603 -13.20 -13.03 8.60
N PRO A 604 -12.34 -13.40 9.57
CA PRO A 604 -11.22 -14.29 9.29
C PRO A 604 -11.72 -15.73 9.05
N PRO A 605 -10.97 -16.55 8.28
CA PRO A 605 -11.32 -17.95 8.06
C PRO A 605 -11.19 -18.75 9.37
N SER A 606 -11.92 -19.85 9.51
CA SER A 606 -11.79 -20.81 10.61
C SER A 606 -11.01 -22.06 10.19
N ILE A 607 -10.28 -22.66 11.13
CA ILE A 607 -9.68 -24.00 11.02
C ILE A 607 -10.39 -24.89 12.03
N GLU A 608 -11.18 -25.85 11.55
CA GLU A 608 -12.03 -26.72 12.37
C GLU A 608 -11.25 -27.91 12.95
N ASN A 609 -10.07 -28.25 12.39
CA ASN A 609 -9.24 -29.31 12.94
C ASN A 609 -8.81 -29.04 14.38
N ASP A 610 -8.90 -30.04 15.24
CA ASP A 610 -8.18 -30.11 16.51
C ASP A 610 -6.88 -30.90 16.29
N PHE A 611 -5.81 -30.20 15.91
CA PHE A 611 -4.51 -30.85 15.69
C PHE A 611 -3.92 -31.33 17.03
N GLU A 612 -3.51 -32.60 17.08
CA GLU A 612 -2.82 -33.21 18.21
C GLU A 612 -1.33 -33.37 17.92
N ASP A 613 -0.50 -33.35 18.96
CA ASP A 613 0.94 -33.57 18.86
C ASP A 613 1.26 -35.01 18.41
N MET A 614 2.37 -35.22 17.70
CA MET A 614 2.66 -36.51 17.04
C MET A 614 4.13 -36.93 17.21
N ILE A 615 4.37 -38.23 17.37
CA ILE A 615 5.70 -38.85 17.26
C ILE A 615 5.72 -39.75 16.02
N LEU A 616 6.51 -39.36 15.02
CA LEU A 616 6.50 -39.98 13.69
C LEU A 616 7.87 -40.56 13.34
N GLY A 617 7.89 -41.83 12.94
CA GLY A 617 8.98 -42.48 12.20
C GLY A 617 8.69 -42.66 10.71
N SER A 618 7.44 -42.47 10.27
CA SER A 618 7.05 -42.53 8.87
C SER A 618 6.20 -41.32 8.44
N PRO A 619 6.10 -41.00 7.13
CA PRO A 619 5.30 -39.86 6.68
C PRO A 619 3.80 -40.02 6.99
N ARG A 620 3.19 -38.97 7.55
CA ARG A 620 1.76 -38.94 7.90
C ARG A 620 1.02 -37.87 7.10
N THR A 621 -0.24 -38.16 6.77
CA THR A 621 -1.10 -37.24 6.04
C THR A 621 -2.33 -36.86 6.86
N VAL A 622 -2.66 -35.57 6.90
CA VAL A 622 -3.79 -34.99 7.66
C VAL A 622 -4.60 -34.10 6.72
N THR A 623 -5.92 -34.24 6.72
CA THR A 623 -6.81 -33.35 5.96
C THR A 623 -7.09 -32.10 6.79
N VAL A 624 -6.81 -30.92 6.21
CA VAL A 624 -7.11 -29.61 6.80
C VAL A 624 -8.54 -29.22 6.42
N GLU A 625 -9.39 -29.02 7.41
CA GLU A 625 -10.76 -28.54 7.32
C GLU A 625 -10.77 -27.07 7.70
N ALA A 626 -10.83 -26.19 6.69
CA ALA A 626 -10.90 -24.75 6.88
C ALA A 626 -12.02 -24.17 6.01
N SER A 627 -12.72 -23.17 6.55
CA SER A 627 -13.84 -22.50 5.89
C SER A 627 -13.87 -21.03 6.25
N ASP A 628 -14.42 -20.21 5.37
CA ASP A 628 -14.62 -18.79 5.65
C ASP A 628 -16.11 -18.50 5.93
N PRO A 629 -16.45 -17.81 7.03
CA PRO A 629 -17.84 -17.48 7.36
C PRO A 629 -18.56 -16.64 6.28
N ASP A 630 -17.84 -15.84 5.50
CA ASP A 630 -18.39 -14.96 4.49
C ASP A 630 -18.47 -15.62 3.10
N GLY A 631 -17.94 -16.85 3.00
CA GLY A 631 -17.89 -17.62 1.77
C GLY A 631 -16.71 -17.28 0.86
N ASP A 632 -15.68 -16.63 1.40
CA ASP A 632 -14.44 -16.34 0.68
C ASP A 632 -13.65 -17.62 0.37
N GLU A 633 -12.90 -17.62 -0.73
CA GLU A 633 -12.04 -18.75 -1.09
C GLU A 633 -10.87 -18.86 -0.09
N VAL A 634 -10.83 -19.98 0.63
CA VAL A 634 -9.80 -20.23 1.64
C VAL A 634 -8.60 -20.91 1.00
N SER A 635 -7.42 -20.35 1.25
CA SER A 635 -6.14 -21.01 0.94
C SER A 635 -5.43 -21.43 2.22
N VAL A 636 -4.91 -22.65 2.23
CA VAL A 636 -4.24 -23.25 3.39
C VAL A 636 -2.76 -23.45 3.10
N SER A 637 -1.94 -23.16 4.10
CA SER A 637 -0.49 -23.37 4.07
C SER A 637 -0.02 -23.97 5.37
N ALA A 638 1.14 -24.62 5.37
CA ALA A 638 1.76 -25.16 6.56
C ALA A 638 3.26 -24.90 6.54
N VAL A 639 3.82 -24.56 7.69
CA VAL A 639 5.26 -24.31 7.87
C VAL A 639 5.75 -25.12 9.06
N SER A 640 6.95 -25.68 8.92
CA SER A 640 7.69 -26.33 9.99
C SER A 640 8.72 -25.36 10.57
N SER A 641 8.82 -25.27 11.90
CA SER A 641 9.86 -24.49 12.57
C SER A 641 11.26 -25.08 12.38
N ASN A 642 11.37 -26.38 12.11
CA ASN A 642 12.62 -27.04 11.73
C ASN A 642 12.38 -28.15 10.68
N SER A 643 12.55 -27.78 9.40
CA SER A 643 12.34 -28.70 8.28
C SER A 643 13.35 -29.84 8.19
N ASP A 644 14.48 -29.76 8.91
CA ASP A 644 15.46 -30.84 8.98
C ASP A 644 15.00 -31.98 9.92
N ILE A 645 14.00 -31.71 10.76
CA ILE A 645 13.36 -32.69 11.66
C ILE A 645 12.04 -33.19 11.05
N ALA A 646 11.16 -32.28 10.64
CA ALA A 646 9.88 -32.63 10.02
C ALA A 646 9.57 -31.70 8.84
N ALA A 647 9.66 -32.21 7.61
CA ALA A 647 9.28 -31.45 6.43
C ALA A 647 7.76 -31.52 6.21
N VAL A 648 7.15 -30.39 5.83
CA VAL A 648 5.72 -30.30 5.53
C VAL A 648 5.47 -29.92 4.08
N ARG A 649 4.40 -30.47 3.51
CA ARG A 649 3.93 -30.15 2.17
C ARG A 649 2.41 -30.14 2.13
N MET A 650 1.84 -29.10 1.51
CA MET A 650 0.41 -29.01 1.21
C MET A 650 0.13 -29.43 -0.23
N ASP A 651 -0.94 -30.20 -0.44
CA ASP A 651 -1.56 -30.46 -1.74
C ASP A 651 -3.09 -30.28 -1.62
N GLY A 652 -3.60 -29.15 -2.10
CA GLY A 652 -4.97 -28.73 -1.77
C GLY A 652 -5.16 -28.57 -0.27
N ASN A 653 -6.11 -29.31 0.31
CA ASN A 653 -6.35 -29.35 1.75
C ASN A 653 -5.63 -30.51 2.47
N LEU A 654 -4.73 -31.21 1.80
CA LEU A 654 -4.03 -32.37 2.36
C LEU A 654 -2.62 -31.98 2.83
N LEU A 655 -2.38 -32.02 4.14
CA LEU A 655 -1.09 -31.79 4.77
C LEU A 655 -0.32 -33.10 4.86
N THR A 656 0.84 -33.19 4.21
CA THR A 656 1.78 -34.31 4.38
C THR A 656 2.96 -33.87 5.23
N ILE A 657 3.23 -34.62 6.30
CA ILE A 657 4.33 -34.42 7.25
C ILE A 657 5.32 -35.57 7.06
N THR A 658 6.59 -35.25 6.82
CA THR A 658 7.65 -36.24 6.59
C THR A 658 8.73 -36.08 7.66
N PRO A 659 8.87 -37.03 8.60
CA PRO A 659 9.97 -37.00 9.56
C PRO A 659 11.30 -37.30 8.86
N HIS A 660 12.37 -36.67 9.33
CA HIS A 660 13.74 -36.84 8.85
C HIS A 660 14.64 -37.37 9.96
N ALA A 661 15.79 -37.96 9.57
CA ALA A 661 16.59 -38.85 10.41
C ALA A 661 17.30 -38.21 11.64
N GLY A 662 17.03 -36.94 11.96
CA GLY A 662 17.50 -36.30 13.19
C GLY A 662 16.46 -36.42 14.30
N GLU A 663 16.82 -37.03 15.43
CA GLU A 663 15.95 -37.05 16.62
C GLU A 663 15.79 -35.61 17.14
N GLY A 664 14.53 -35.19 17.34
CA GLY A 664 14.19 -33.82 17.73
C GLY A 664 12.73 -33.45 17.47
N GLN A 665 12.34 -32.24 17.85
CA GLN A 665 10.98 -31.72 17.70
C GLN A 665 10.92 -30.55 16.71
N SER A 666 9.82 -30.46 15.97
CA SER A 666 9.45 -29.31 15.17
C SER A 666 8.00 -28.93 15.46
N GLU A 667 7.74 -27.63 15.60
CA GLU A 667 6.38 -27.09 15.61
C GLU A 667 5.91 -26.96 14.16
N ILE A 668 4.70 -27.45 13.87
CA ILE A 668 4.03 -27.28 12.59
C ILE A 668 2.91 -26.28 12.77
N THR A 669 2.98 -25.15 12.06
CA THR A 669 1.93 -24.13 12.04
C THR A 669 1.16 -24.23 10.74
N VAL A 670 -0.15 -24.48 10.83
CA VAL A 670 -1.09 -24.48 9.71
C VAL A 670 -1.81 -23.15 9.70
N THR A 671 -1.73 -22.43 8.59
CA THR A 671 -2.36 -21.13 8.38
C THR A 671 -3.41 -21.23 7.29
N ALA A 672 -4.66 -20.92 7.64
CA ALA A 672 -5.72 -20.66 6.68
C ALA A 672 -5.78 -19.16 6.43
N SER A 673 -5.82 -18.77 5.16
CA SER A 673 -5.88 -17.38 4.75
C SER A 673 -7.02 -17.17 3.76
N ALA A 674 -7.82 -16.15 4.04
CA ALA A 674 -8.90 -15.67 3.19
C ALA A 674 -8.82 -14.13 3.22
N TYR A 675 -8.74 -13.54 2.03
CA TYR A 675 -8.73 -12.09 1.81
C TYR A 675 -7.79 -11.24 2.70
N GLY A 676 -6.58 -11.74 2.95
CA GLY A 676 -5.57 -11.02 3.75
C GLY A 676 -5.81 -11.08 5.26
N LYS A 677 -6.80 -11.84 5.71
CA LYS A 677 -6.96 -12.30 7.09
C LYS A 677 -6.47 -13.73 7.20
N GLU A 678 -5.88 -14.03 8.35
CA GLU A 678 -5.27 -15.32 8.61
C GLU A 678 -5.70 -15.84 9.98
N THR A 679 -5.93 -17.15 10.03
CA THR A 679 -6.08 -17.92 11.26
C THR A 679 -5.02 -19.02 11.23
N ALA A 680 -4.31 -19.20 12.33
CA ALA A 680 -3.28 -20.21 12.46
C ALA A 680 -3.53 -21.12 13.67
N LYS A 681 -3.27 -22.42 13.52
CA LYS A 681 -3.17 -23.38 14.62
C LYS A 681 -1.81 -24.09 14.53
N SER A 682 -1.21 -24.40 15.68
CA SER A 682 0.06 -25.12 15.75
C SER A 682 -0.07 -26.43 16.53
N PHE A 683 0.76 -27.41 16.21
CA PHE A 683 0.98 -28.64 16.97
C PHE A 683 2.44 -29.09 16.81
N VAL A 684 2.93 -29.95 17.70
CA VAL A 684 4.32 -30.42 17.74
C VAL A 684 4.47 -31.79 17.09
N VAL A 685 5.51 -31.95 16.28
CA VAL A 685 5.91 -33.22 15.68
C VAL A 685 7.32 -33.56 16.14
N ALA A 686 7.49 -34.71 16.79
CA ALA A 686 8.79 -35.29 17.09
C ALA A 686 9.14 -36.36 16.06
N ALA A 687 10.37 -36.31 15.53
CA ALA A 687 10.89 -37.35 14.65
C ALA A 687 11.52 -38.48 15.48
N ALA A 688 11.11 -39.72 15.22
CA ALA A 688 11.60 -40.92 15.89
C ALA A 688 11.94 -42.03 14.88
N LYS A 689 12.50 -43.15 15.34
CA LYS A 689 12.81 -44.31 14.47
C LYS A 689 11.54 -45.07 14.05
N GLU A 690 10.50 -45.03 14.86
CA GLU A 690 9.21 -45.71 14.67
C GLU A 690 8.07 -44.79 15.14
N ASP A 691 6.87 -44.99 14.60
CA ASP A 691 5.68 -44.24 15.04
C ASP A 691 5.28 -44.63 16.46
N VAL A 692 5.01 -43.63 17.32
CA VAL A 692 4.52 -43.84 18.69
C VAL A 692 3.22 -43.06 18.86
N PHE A 693 2.14 -43.75 19.16
CA PHE A 693 0.81 -43.14 19.32
C PHE A 693 0.52 -42.88 20.80
N PHE A 694 -0.01 -41.71 21.12
CA PHE A 694 -0.29 -41.30 22.49
C PHE A 694 -1.45 -40.30 22.52
N GLY A 695 -1.91 -39.95 23.72
CA GLY A 695 -2.99 -39.00 23.94
C GLY A 695 -4.28 -39.63 24.46
N LYS A 696 -5.30 -38.79 24.65
CA LYS A 696 -6.55 -39.21 25.31
C LYS A 696 -7.46 -40.05 24.43
N ALA A 697 -7.41 -39.84 23.12
CA ALA A 697 -8.06 -40.68 22.15
C ALA A 697 -7.34 -40.55 20.80
N PHE A 698 -7.04 -41.67 20.16
CA PHE A 698 -6.40 -41.68 18.84
C PHE A 698 -6.80 -42.91 18.05
N THR A 699 -6.67 -42.82 16.73
CA THR A 699 -6.88 -43.95 15.81
C THR A 699 -5.58 -44.38 15.15
N ILE A 700 -5.48 -45.68 14.88
CA ILE A 700 -4.37 -46.28 14.15
C ILE A 700 -4.97 -47.05 12.96
N ASP A 701 -4.63 -46.60 11.76
CA ASP A 701 -4.99 -47.29 10.53
C ASP A 701 -3.93 -48.33 10.19
N GLY A 702 -4.38 -49.53 9.82
CA GLY A 702 -3.50 -50.62 9.42
C GLY A 702 -4.04 -51.40 8.24
N ARG A 703 -3.17 -52.23 7.67
CA ARG A 703 -3.51 -53.09 6.55
C ARG A 703 -2.79 -54.42 6.67
N PHE A 704 -3.56 -55.50 6.73
CA PHE A 704 -2.99 -56.84 6.65
C PHE A 704 -2.50 -57.10 5.22
N ASP A 705 -1.23 -57.46 5.05
CA ASP A 705 -0.66 -57.85 3.77
C ASP A 705 -0.78 -59.36 3.51
N SER A 706 -1.00 -60.16 4.56
CA SER A 706 -1.14 -61.61 4.43
C SER A 706 -1.96 -62.25 5.57
N GLN A 707 -2.22 -63.55 5.43
CA GLN A 707 -2.97 -64.33 6.44
C GLN A 707 -2.28 -64.43 7.80
N ASP A 708 -0.95 -64.42 7.81
CA ASP A 708 -0.15 -64.61 9.03
C ASP A 708 0.50 -63.29 9.47
N ASP A 709 -0.04 -62.17 9.00
CA ASP A 709 0.47 -60.85 9.32
C ASP A 709 0.20 -60.47 10.78
N LEU A 710 1.15 -59.75 11.37
CA LEU A 710 1.08 -59.25 12.74
C LEU A 710 1.65 -57.83 12.72
N ASP A 711 0.74 -56.87 12.78
CA ASP A 711 1.07 -55.46 12.85
C ASP A 711 1.23 -55.05 14.30
N ASN A 712 2.35 -54.42 14.63
CA ASN A 712 2.67 -53.99 15.99
C ASN A 712 2.84 -52.46 15.99
N TYR A 713 2.13 -51.81 16.90
CA TYR A 713 2.16 -50.36 17.07
C TYR A 713 2.63 -50.01 18.47
N LYS A 714 3.61 -49.12 18.59
CA LYS A 714 4.01 -48.57 19.89
C LYS A 714 2.97 -47.55 20.33
N VAL A 715 2.44 -47.74 21.53
CA VAL A 715 1.40 -46.88 22.10
C VAL A 715 1.75 -46.53 23.54
N VAL A 716 1.52 -45.29 23.94
CA VAL A 716 1.54 -44.90 25.35
C VAL A 716 0.13 -45.08 25.90
N LEU A 717 0.00 -45.86 26.97
CA LEU A 717 -1.27 -46.08 27.65
C LEU A 717 -1.14 -45.67 29.10
N GLU A 718 -2.12 -44.92 29.59
CA GLU A 718 -2.17 -44.52 30.99
C GLU A 718 -3.63 -44.54 31.48
N GLY A 719 -3.83 -45.02 32.70
CA GLY A 719 -5.14 -45.03 33.33
C GLY A 719 -6.08 -46.02 32.66
N VAL A 720 -7.40 -45.76 32.70
CA VAL A 720 -8.40 -46.67 32.13
C VAL A 720 -8.50 -46.46 30.62
N CYS A 721 -7.90 -47.36 29.85
CA CYS A 721 -7.94 -47.33 28.40
C CYS A 721 -8.96 -48.33 27.85
N THR A 722 -9.64 -47.89 26.80
CA THR A 722 -10.49 -48.72 25.94
C THR A 722 -9.84 -48.83 24.56
N ILE A 723 -9.74 -50.04 24.01
CA ILE A 723 -9.15 -50.30 22.70
C ILE A 723 -10.11 -51.17 21.91
N GLN A 724 -10.50 -50.69 20.74
CA GLN A 724 -11.47 -51.32 19.86
C GLN A 724 -10.92 -51.36 18.44
N GLY A 725 -11.14 -52.47 17.75
CA GLY A 725 -10.87 -52.63 16.33
C GLY A 725 -12.14 -52.59 15.48
N ASP A 726 -12.04 -52.01 14.29
CA ASP A 726 -13.05 -52.07 13.25
C ASP A 726 -12.41 -52.45 11.90
N ASN A 727 -13.04 -53.36 11.17
CA ASN A 727 -12.68 -53.72 9.79
C ASN A 727 -13.92 -53.82 8.89
N GLY A 728 -15.04 -53.21 9.30
CA GLY A 728 -16.32 -53.18 8.57
C GLY A 728 -17.30 -54.31 8.92
N TYR A 729 -17.03 -55.12 9.94
CA TYR A 729 -17.92 -56.19 10.42
C TYR A 729 -18.61 -55.83 11.75
N SER A 730 -19.67 -56.56 12.12
CA SER A 730 -20.41 -56.33 13.39
C SER A 730 -19.60 -56.65 14.66
N ASN A 731 -18.43 -57.28 14.50
CA ASN A 731 -17.39 -57.49 15.50
C ASN A 731 -16.05 -57.05 14.89
N GLN A 732 -14.97 -57.02 15.67
CA GLN A 732 -13.66 -56.57 15.17
C GLN A 732 -13.17 -57.43 13.99
N ALA A 733 -13.53 -58.73 13.92
CA ALA A 733 -13.14 -59.68 12.88
C ALA A 733 -11.62 -59.74 12.56
N PHE A 734 -10.81 -59.31 13.52
CA PHE A 734 -9.39 -59.58 13.71
C PHE A 734 -9.11 -59.60 15.22
N TYR A 735 -7.90 -59.99 15.60
CA TYR A 735 -7.48 -60.10 16.99
C TYR A 735 -6.57 -58.94 17.38
N THR A 736 -6.76 -58.40 18.57
CA THR A 736 -5.92 -57.36 19.17
C THR A 736 -5.29 -57.83 20.47
N SER A 737 -4.08 -57.35 20.76
CA SER A 737 -3.35 -57.64 22.00
C SER A 737 -2.57 -56.43 22.50
N VAL A 738 -2.31 -56.39 23.79
CA VAL A 738 -1.40 -55.41 24.42
C VAL A 738 -0.33 -56.16 25.18
N SER A 739 0.94 -55.88 24.90
CA SER A 739 2.10 -56.36 25.66
C SER A 739 2.98 -55.20 26.10
N ASP A 740 3.84 -55.43 27.10
CA ASP A 740 4.97 -54.54 27.36
C ASP A 740 6.08 -54.72 26.28
N LEU A 741 7.17 -53.94 26.40
CA LEU A 741 8.31 -54.00 25.48
C LEU A 741 9.11 -55.32 25.56
N ASP A 742 8.98 -56.07 26.66
CA ASP A 742 9.59 -57.40 26.86
C ASP A 742 8.71 -58.54 26.30
N GLU A 743 7.66 -58.22 25.54
CA GLU A 743 6.67 -59.14 24.97
C GLU A 743 5.81 -59.90 26.01
N ASN A 744 5.68 -59.38 27.25
CA ASN A 744 4.75 -59.93 28.22
C ASN A 744 3.33 -59.42 27.95
N TYR A 745 2.44 -60.31 27.50
CA TYR A 745 1.05 -59.97 27.20
C TYR A 745 0.23 -59.61 28.45
N LEU A 746 -0.14 -58.34 28.55
CA LEU A 746 -1.09 -57.80 29.53
C LEU A 746 -2.53 -58.09 29.10
N ALA A 747 -2.78 -58.05 27.78
CA ALA A 747 -3.99 -58.52 27.13
C ALA A 747 -3.63 -59.43 25.96
N ASN A 748 -3.96 -60.71 26.06
CA ASN A 748 -3.75 -61.68 24.98
C ASN A 748 -4.62 -61.39 23.76
N MET A 749 -4.18 -61.84 22.59
CA MET A 749 -4.92 -61.81 21.31
C MET A 749 -6.38 -62.22 21.47
N ASN A 750 -7.28 -61.26 21.29
CA ASN A 750 -8.73 -61.46 21.40
C ASN A 750 -9.49 -60.57 20.40
N ASP A 751 -10.70 -60.98 20.03
CA ASP A 751 -11.56 -60.32 19.03
C ASP A 751 -12.72 -59.53 19.68
N ILE A 752 -12.52 -59.09 20.92
CA ILE A 752 -13.42 -58.22 21.68
C ILE A 752 -12.70 -56.94 22.12
N TRP A 753 -13.42 -55.93 22.59
CA TRP A 753 -12.81 -54.69 23.07
C TRP A 753 -11.97 -54.95 24.32
N ILE A 754 -10.80 -54.31 24.38
CA ILE A 754 -9.94 -54.31 25.56
C ILE A 754 -10.35 -53.11 26.41
N ASN A 755 -10.70 -53.33 27.68
CA ASN A 755 -10.97 -52.26 28.65
C ASN A 755 -10.22 -52.59 29.94
N ARG A 756 -9.12 -51.89 30.19
CA ARG A 756 -8.20 -52.16 31.30
C ARG A 756 -7.50 -50.90 31.76
N THR A 757 -6.99 -50.97 32.99
CA THR A 757 -6.10 -49.94 33.55
C THR A 757 -4.64 -50.27 33.23
N PHE A 758 -3.92 -49.31 32.67
CA PHE A 758 -2.49 -49.38 32.38
C PHE A 758 -1.73 -48.39 33.27
N ALA A 759 -0.51 -48.75 33.68
CA ALA A 759 0.41 -47.77 34.23
C ALA A 759 0.97 -46.94 33.06
N GLU A 760 1.32 -45.68 33.30
CA GLU A 760 1.98 -44.83 32.32
C GLU A 760 3.30 -45.49 31.86
N ASP A 761 3.25 -46.11 30.69
CA ASP A 761 4.38 -46.81 30.08
C ASP A 761 4.16 -46.96 28.56
N ILE A 762 5.21 -47.36 27.83
CA ILE A 762 5.14 -47.73 26.42
C ILE A 762 4.73 -49.19 26.30
N TYR A 763 3.69 -49.43 25.52
CA TYR A 763 3.16 -50.76 25.22
C TYR A 763 3.19 -51.03 23.72
N VAL A 764 3.10 -52.31 23.37
CA VAL A 764 2.94 -52.76 21.99
C VAL A 764 1.51 -53.24 21.78
N LEU A 765 0.80 -52.56 20.89
CA LEU A 765 -0.52 -52.95 20.41
C LEU A 765 -0.35 -53.83 19.16
N GLY A 766 -0.65 -55.12 19.31
CA GLY A 766 -0.57 -56.09 18.22
C GLY A 766 -1.92 -56.34 17.57
N SER A 767 -1.98 -56.37 16.25
CA SER A 767 -3.16 -56.68 15.44
C SER A 767 -2.87 -57.82 14.45
N SER A 768 -3.74 -58.82 14.40
CA SER A 768 -3.55 -59.98 13.50
C SER A 768 -4.87 -60.64 13.14
N LEU A 769 -4.93 -61.21 11.94
CA LEU A 769 -6.03 -62.10 11.52
C LEU A 769 -6.00 -63.46 12.24
N ARG A 770 -4.92 -63.82 12.94
CA ARG A 770 -4.76 -65.12 13.61
C ARG A 770 -4.48 -64.94 15.10
N GLN A 771 -5.26 -65.63 15.93
CA GLN A 771 -5.17 -65.53 17.39
C GLN A 771 -3.86 -66.11 17.98
N SER A 772 -3.36 -67.19 17.38
CA SER A 772 -2.07 -67.82 17.72
C SER A 772 -1.67 -68.81 16.62
N PRO A 773 -0.42 -69.28 16.55
CA PRO A 773 0.04 -70.20 15.48
C PRO A 773 -0.83 -71.45 15.29
N TRP A 774 -1.50 -71.91 16.34
CA TRP A 774 -2.41 -73.07 16.34
C TRP A 774 -3.87 -72.71 16.70
N GLY A 775 -4.19 -71.41 16.73
CA GLY A 775 -5.47 -70.86 17.20
C GLY A 775 -6.53 -70.65 16.11
N ARG A 776 -7.59 -69.92 16.46
CA ARG A 776 -8.61 -69.47 15.50
C ARG A 776 -8.03 -68.35 14.63
N TYR A 777 -8.58 -68.19 13.43
CA TYR A 777 -8.19 -67.14 12.49
C TYR A 777 -9.41 -66.66 11.70
N TYR A 778 -9.32 -65.42 11.23
CA TYR A 778 -10.19 -64.83 10.21
C TYR A 778 -9.47 -64.94 8.85
N PHE A 779 -10.20 -65.23 7.78
CA PHE A 779 -9.60 -65.42 6.46
C PHE A 779 -9.14 -64.08 5.89
N TYR A 780 -7.90 -64.04 5.41
CA TYR A 780 -7.41 -62.93 4.61
C TYR A 780 -8.23 -62.80 3.31
N GLN A 781 -8.82 -61.63 3.09
CA GLN A 781 -9.59 -61.30 1.89
C GLN A 781 -9.07 -59.99 1.30
N PRO A 782 -8.47 -60.02 0.08
CA PRO A 782 -8.10 -58.80 -0.62
C PRO A 782 -9.32 -57.89 -0.84
N GLY A 783 -9.28 -56.66 -0.33
CA GLY A 783 -10.40 -55.71 -0.35
C GLY A 783 -11.18 -55.57 0.97
N SER A 784 -10.83 -56.36 1.99
CA SER A 784 -11.27 -56.21 3.40
C SER A 784 -10.07 -56.40 4.34
N ASP A 785 -8.91 -55.97 3.87
CA ASP A 785 -7.60 -56.06 4.49
C ASP A 785 -7.23 -54.79 5.28
N LEU A 786 -8.02 -53.73 5.18
CA LEU A 786 -7.91 -52.52 5.99
C LEU A 786 -8.61 -52.68 7.33
N TYR A 787 -8.04 -52.11 8.37
CA TYR A 787 -8.65 -52.02 9.70
C TYR A 787 -8.25 -50.72 10.40
N GLU A 788 -9.07 -50.31 11.35
CA GLU A 788 -8.83 -49.18 12.25
C GLU A 788 -8.81 -49.68 13.69
N LEU A 789 -7.88 -49.19 14.50
CA LEU A 789 -7.88 -49.34 15.96
C LEU A 789 -8.21 -48.00 16.59
N SER A 790 -9.31 -47.91 17.34
CA SER A 790 -9.63 -46.75 18.16
C SER A 790 -9.19 -47.00 19.60
N VAL A 791 -8.32 -46.14 20.12
CA VAL A 791 -7.82 -46.16 21.51
C VAL A 791 -8.38 -44.94 22.23
N GLY A 792 -8.90 -45.13 23.44
CA GLY A 792 -9.41 -44.06 24.30
C GLY A 792 -8.94 -44.23 25.74
N CYS A 793 -8.06 -43.35 26.19
CA CYS A 793 -7.48 -43.27 27.53
C CYS A 793 -7.79 -41.89 28.15
N PRO A 794 -8.96 -41.67 28.78
CA PRO A 794 -9.40 -40.33 29.21
C PRO A 794 -8.46 -39.61 30.18
N ASP A 795 -7.67 -40.37 30.92
CA ASP A 795 -6.76 -39.90 31.97
C ASP A 795 -5.32 -39.75 31.49
N ALA A 796 -5.00 -40.08 30.22
CA ALA A 796 -3.64 -40.04 29.71
C ALA A 796 -3.10 -38.61 29.57
N ASP A 797 -1.81 -38.43 29.88
CA ASP A 797 -1.09 -37.20 29.55
C ASP A 797 -1.02 -36.98 28.03
N THR A 798 -1.05 -35.72 27.65
CA THR A 798 -0.96 -35.25 26.26
C THR A 798 0.31 -34.44 25.99
N ASP A 799 1.14 -34.20 27.02
CA ASP A 799 2.42 -33.51 26.85
C ASP A 799 3.43 -34.45 26.17
N ILE A 800 3.76 -34.16 24.91
CA ILE A 800 4.71 -34.91 24.11
C ILE A 800 6.09 -35.02 24.76
N SER A 801 6.46 -34.07 25.64
CA SER A 801 7.74 -34.08 26.36
C SER A 801 7.83 -35.26 27.33
N VAL A 802 6.71 -35.58 28.01
CA VAL A 802 6.64 -36.70 28.96
C VAL A 802 6.81 -38.04 28.23
N VAL A 803 6.20 -38.15 27.04
CA VAL A 803 6.30 -39.36 26.22
C VAL A 803 7.72 -39.57 25.67
N LEU A 804 8.42 -38.49 25.30
CA LEU A 804 9.80 -38.58 24.81
C LEU A 804 10.77 -39.02 25.92
N ASP A 805 10.56 -38.59 27.17
CA ASP A 805 11.37 -39.04 28.31
C ASP A 805 11.32 -40.56 28.53
N MET A 806 10.24 -41.22 28.10
CA MET A 806 10.00 -42.66 28.23
C MET A 806 10.71 -43.51 27.15
N LEU A 807 11.18 -42.90 26.05
CA LEU A 807 11.71 -43.59 24.87
C LEU A 807 13.25 -43.86 24.90
N ASP A 808 13.94 -43.53 25.99
CA ASP A 808 15.41 -43.30 26.04
C ASP A 808 16.21 -44.30 26.95
N ASP A 809 17.29 -44.93 26.42
CA ASP A 809 18.11 -46.00 27.08
C ASP A 809 19.65 -45.96 26.75
N ALA A 810 20.23 -44.91 26.16
CA ALA A 810 21.69 -44.88 25.91
C ALA A 810 22.52 -44.35 27.12
N PRO A 811 23.72 -44.91 27.39
CA PRO A 811 24.66 -44.32 28.36
C PRO A 811 25.38 -43.08 27.78
N PRO A 812 25.71 -42.07 28.62
CA PRO A 812 26.42 -40.89 28.17
C PRO A 812 27.89 -41.20 27.85
N VAL A 813 28.43 -40.53 26.82
CA VAL A 813 29.81 -40.72 26.34
C VAL A 813 30.67 -39.50 26.70
N ILE A 814 31.82 -39.75 27.35
CA ILE A 814 32.85 -38.72 27.57
C ILE A 814 33.78 -38.69 26.34
N ASN A 815 33.65 -37.66 25.51
CA ASN A 815 34.38 -37.51 24.24
C ASN A 815 35.81 -36.97 24.40
N ASN A 816 36.20 -36.51 25.59
CA ASN A 816 37.58 -36.11 25.86
C ASN A 816 38.55 -37.30 25.74
N ASP A 817 39.70 -37.03 25.12
CA ASP A 817 40.90 -37.84 25.27
C ASP A 817 41.74 -37.19 26.38
N PHE A 818 41.94 -37.88 27.50
CA PHE A 818 42.68 -37.35 28.64
C PHE A 818 44.09 -37.94 28.64
N ASP A 819 45.09 -37.11 28.33
CA ASP A 819 46.50 -37.44 28.49
C ASP A 819 46.96 -37.20 29.94
N ASP A 820 48.01 -37.92 30.38
CA ASP A 820 48.67 -37.64 31.66
C ASP A 820 49.24 -36.20 31.66
N LEU A 821 48.94 -35.45 32.73
CA LEU A 821 49.28 -34.03 32.87
C LEU A 821 50.45 -33.83 33.83
N GLU A 822 51.48 -33.10 33.39
CA GLU A 822 52.51 -32.56 34.29
C GLU A 822 52.21 -31.09 34.58
N LEU A 823 52.14 -30.72 35.86
CA LEU A 823 51.74 -29.40 36.32
C LEU A 823 52.77 -28.85 37.30
N ALA A 824 53.25 -27.64 37.07
CA ALA A 824 54.13 -26.94 38.00
C ALA A 824 53.41 -26.68 39.35
N HIS A 825 54.16 -26.60 40.45
CA HIS A 825 53.63 -26.17 41.74
C HIS A 825 52.95 -24.80 41.60
N SER A 826 51.86 -24.58 42.34
CA SER A 826 51.08 -23.32 42.30
C SER A 826 50.39 -22.97 40.96
N ALA A 827 50.56 -23.78 39.90
CA ALA A 827 49.85 -23.59 38.63
C ALA A 827 48.42 -24.16 38.68
N ALA A 828 47.50 -23.48 37.99
CA ALA A 828 46.14 -23.96 37.74
C ALA A 828 46.02 -24.41 36.29
N HIS A 829 45.36 -25.54 36.05
CA HIS A 829 45.07 -26.04 34.70
C HIS A 829 43.57 -26.23 34.51
N GLU A 830 43.04 -25.79 33.37
CA GLU A 830 41.62 -25.89 33.04
C GLU A 830 41.41 -26.82 31.84
N ILE A 831 40.48 -27.76 31.97
CA ILE A 831 40.09 -28.70 30.93
C ILE A 831 38.58 -28.58 30.71
N VAL A 832 38.15 -28.31 29.47
CA VAL A 832 36.74 -28.33 29.10
C VAL A 832 36.31 -29.78 28.87
N ILE A 833 35.33 -30.25 29.62
CA ILE A 833 34.77 -31.59 29.51
C ILE A 833 33.64 -31.57 28.46
N HIS A 834 33.80 -32.39 27.43
CA HIS A 834 32.83 -32.69 26.40
C HIS A 834 32.23 -34.07 26.67
N ALA A 835 31.09 -34.09 27.33
CA ALA A 835 30.26 -35.28 27.45
C ALA A 835 28.96 -35.05 26.66
N THR A 836 28.56 -36.06 25.90
CA THR A 836 27.31 -36.04 25.13
C THR A 836 26.58 -37.33 25.38
N ASP A 837 25.27 -37.22 25.49
CA ASP A 837 24.39 -38.36 25.42
C ASP A 837 23.86 -38.49 23.99
N GLU A 838 23.79 -39.71 23.45
CA GLU A 838 23.32 -39.93 22.07
C GLU A 838 21.83 -39.59 21.92
N ASP A 839 21.06 -39.68 23.00
CA ASP A 839 19.61 -39.51 23.03
C ASP A 839 19.20 -38.11 23.56
N GLY A 840 20.17 -37.24 23.83
CA GLY A 840 19.96 -35.81 24.16
C GLY A 840 19.70 -35.51 25.64
N ASP A 841 19.90 -36.50 26.49
CA ASP A 841 19.62 -36.46 27.91
C ASP A 841 20.52 -35.47 28.67
N ARG A 842 20.03 -34.87 29.78
CA ARG A 842 20.81 -33.86 30.52
C ARG A 842 21.94 -34.53 31.31
N VAL A 843 23.17 -34.38 30.81
CA VAL A 843 24.38 -34.94 31.45
C VAL A 843 24.79 -34.18 32.70
N PHE A 844 25.01 -34.90 33.80
CA PHE A 844 25.64 -34.41 35.02
C PHE A 844 27.09 -34.87 35.09
N LEU A 845 27.98 -33.94 35.46
CA LEU A 845 29.43 -34.18 35.56
C LEU A 845 29.88 -34.15 37.03
N ASN A 846 30.74 -35.08 37.40
CA ASN A 846 31.42 -35.10 38.69
C ASN A 846 32.91 -35.40 38.50
N VAL A 847 33.75 -34.78 39.34
CA VAL A 847 35.22 -34.94 39.29
C VAL A 847 35.74 -35.24 40.68
N ASP A 848 36.65 -36.21 40.77
CA ASP A 848 37.27 -36.62 42.03
C ASP A 848 38.78 -36.74 41.86
N SER A 849 39.53 -36.47 42.93
CA SER A 849 40.99 -36.54 42.96
C SER A 849 41.42 -37.57 44.00
N SER A 850 42.32 -38.48 43.60
CA SER A 850 42.85 -39.51 44.50
C SER A 850 43.74 -38.96 45.62
N ASN A 851 44.05 -37.66 45.63
CA ASN A 851 44.91 -37.00 46.60
C ASN A 851 44.28 -35.67 47.02
N GLU A 852 43.98 -35.52 48.31
CA GLU A 852 43.33 -34.33 48.88
C GLU A 852 44.13 -33.03 48.73
N HIS A 853 45.42 -33.13 48.40
CA HIS A 853 46.29 -31.98 48.13
C HIS A 853 46.35 -31.56 46.65
N VAL A 854 45.71 -32.32 45.76
CA VAL A 854 45.43 -31.89 44.38
C VAL A 854 43.93 -31.63 44.29
N VAL A 855 43.56 -30.35 44.35
CA VAL A 855 42.17 -29.89 44.44
C VAL A 855 41.61 -29.74 43.04
N VAL A 856 40.48 -30.41 42.79
CA VAL A 856 39.70 -30.31 41.57
C VAL A 856 38.41 -29.54 41.83
N GLY A 857 38.08 -28.62 40.94
CA GLY A 857 36.82 -27.88 40.91
C GLY A 857 36.14 -28.04 39.56
N LEU A 858 34.82 -28.04 39.55
CA LEU A 858 34.02 -28.13 38.33
C LEU A 858 32.95 -27.04 38.34
N GLU A 859 33.00 -26.17 37.34
CA GLU A 859 31.99 -25.13 37.12
C GLU A 859 31.45 -25.30 35.69
N GLU A 860 30.14 -25.57 35.58
CA GLU A 860 29.46 -26.01 34.36
C GLU A 860 30.13 -27.24 33.72
N ASN A 861 31.04 -27.03 32.77
CA ASN A 861 31.80 -28.06 32.07
C ASN A 861 33.32 -27.85 32.11
N VAL A 862 33.83 -26.91 32.91
CA VAL A 862 35.26 -26.63 33.02
C VAL A 862 35.81 -27.23 34.32
N LEU A 863 36.69 -28.22 34.18
CA LEU A 863 37.45 -28.82 35.28
C LEU A 863 38.70 -27.97 35.53
N THR A 864 38.80 -27.38 36.72
CA THR A 864 40.00 -26.68 37.19
C THR A 864 40.78 -27.57 38.15
N ILE A 865 42.06 -27.78 37.88
CA ILE A 865 42.98 -28.58 38.70
C ILE A 865 44.02 -27.65 39.30
N THR A 866 44.18 -27.70 40.62
CA THR A 866 45.18 -26.93 41.37
C THR A 866 45.90 -27.82 42.37
N SER A 867 47.17 -27.52 42.67
CA SER A 867 47.94 -28.26 43.67
C SER A 867 48.24 -27.39 44.89
N LEU A 868 48.08 -27.97 46.08
CA LEU A 868 48.52 -27.42 47.37
C LEU A 868 49.81 -28.10 47.88
N MET A 869 50.39 -29.01 47.10
CA MET A 869 51.63 -29.73 47.41
C MET A 869 52.76 -29.36 46.45
N THR A 870 54.00 -29.36 46.94
CA THR A 870 55.20 -28.93 46.20
C THR A 870 55.65 -29.94 45.15
N GLU A 871 55.62 -31.25 45.46
CA GLU A 871 55.91 -32.32 44.50
C GLU A 871 55.06 -33.55 44.84
N GLY A 872 54.47 -34.21 43.84
CA GLY A 872 53.61 -35.38 44.05
C GLY A 872 52.83 -35.83 42.82
N SER A 873 51.85 -36.72 42.99
CA SER A 873 50.93 -37.11 41.91
C SER A 873 49.54 -37.45 42.44
N ALA A 874 48.52 -37.26 41.61
CA ALA A 874 47.13 -37.62 41.87
C ALA A 874 46.49 -38.20 40.59
N GLU A 875 45.62 -39.19 40.74
CA GLU A 875 44.74 -39.65 39.66
C GLU A 875 43.45 -38.85 39.73
N ILE A 876 43.06 -38.22 38.62
CA ILE A 876 41.81 -37.48 38.50
C ILE A 876 40.80 -38.34 37.75
N THR A 877 39.63 -38.57 38.34
CA THR A 877 38.54 -39.33 37.72
C THR A 877 37.40 -38.38 37.36
N VAL A 878 37.04 -38.35 36.07
CA VAL A 878 35.88 -37.63 35.54
C VAL A 878 34.75 -38.64 35.32
N THR A 879 33.59 -38.34 35.87
CA THR A 879 32.38 -39.16 35.77
C THR A 879 31.27 -38.36 35.12
N ALA A 880 30.64 -38.92 34.09
CA ALA A 880 29.43 -38.40 33.46
C ALA A 880 28.26 -39.34 33.76
N SER A 881 27.11 -38.79 34.15
CA SER A 881 25.89 -39.54 34.44
C SER A 881 24.68 -38.89 33.79
N ALA A 882 23.83 -39.73 33.18
CA ALA A 882 22.50 -39.40 32.68
C ALA A 882 21.55 -40.48 33.21
N LYS A 883 20.44 -40.07 33.84
CA LYS A 883 19.54 -40.95 34.62
C LYS A 883 20.32 -41.89 35.58
N GLU A 884 20.15 -43.21 35.47
CA GLU A 884 20.84 -44.24 36.27
C GLU A 884 22.15 -44.74 35.61
N GLN A 885 22.47 -44.29 34.40
CA GLN A 885 23.63 -44.74 33.64
C GLN A 885 24.86 -43.83 33.88
N VAL A 886 26.04 -44.45 33.96
CA VAL A 886 27.27 -43.75 34.38
C VAL A 886 28.48 -44.23 33.55
N THR A 887 29.26 -43.27 33.05
CA THR A 887 30.54 -43.50 32.37
C THR A 887 31.65 -42.73 33.09
N SER A 888 32.83 -43.33 33.27
CA SER A 888 33.99 -42.64 33.86
C SER A 888 35.29 -42.84 33.08
N LYS A 889 36.16 -41.83 33.12
CA LYS A 889 37.54 -41.85 32.60
C LYS A 889 38.47 -41.25 33.64
N ALA A 890 39.71 -41.74 33.72
CA ALA A 890 40.73 -41.25 34.64
C ALA A 890 42.06 -40.98 33.95
N PHE A 891 42.83 -40.01 34.47
CA PHE A 891 44.18 -39.67 34.01
C PHE A 891 45.06 -39.21 35.18
N MET A 892 46.39 -39.30 35.03
CA MET A 892 47.32 -38.94 36.09
C MET A 892 47.79 -37.48 35.98
N VAL A 893 47.81 -36.77 37.11
CA VAL A 893 48.41 -35.44 37.28
C VAL A 893 49.67 -35.56 38.14
N ARG A 894 50.83 -35.10 37.65
CA ARG A 894 52.10 -35.04 38.40
C ARG A 894 52.50 -33.60 38.66
N ILE A 895 52.80 -33.29 39.92
CA ILE A 895 53.24 -31.97 40.38
C ILE A 895 54.76 -31.94 40.54
N TYR A 896 55.41 -30.94 39.95
CA TYR A 896 56.85 -30.70 40.04
C TYR A 896 57.17 -29.24 40.43
N ASP A 897 58.37 -29.00 40.96
CA ASP A 897 58.83 -27.70 41.47
C ASP A 897 60.28 -27.44 41.00
N ASN A 898 60.56 -26.28 40.43
CA ASN A 898 61.83 -25.84 39.85
C ASN A 898 62.52 -24.83 40.79
N PRO A 899 63.87 -24.76 40.79
CA PRO A 899 64.58 -23.75 41.55
C PRO A 899 64.39 -22.33 40.95
N PRO A 900 64.46 -21.27 41.77
CA PRO A 900 64.39 -19.89 41.29
C PRO A 900 65.66 -19.52 40.51
N VAL A 901 65.54 -18.57 39.59
CA VAL A 901 66.63 -18.09 38.72
C VAL A 901 66.93 -16.62 39.02
N ILE A 902 68.22 -16.28 39.18
CA ILE A 902 68.68 -14.88 39.17
C ILE A 902 69.01 -14.49 37.74
N ARG A 903 68.36 -13.46 37.21
CA ARG A 903 68.54 -13.01 35.81
C ARG A 903 69.61 -11.92 35.65
N ASN A 904 70.05 -11.29 36.73
CA ASN A 904 71.13 -10.31 36.65
C ASN A 904 72.44 -10.97 36.19
N ALA A 905 73.10 -10.37 35.22
CA ALA A 905 74.54 -10.54 35.02
C ALA A 905 75.25 -9.70 36.09
N PHE A 906 75.91 -10.34 37.05
CA PHE A 906 76.69 -9.65 38.06
C PHE A 906 78.12 -9.45 37.54
N ASP A 907 78.37 -8.31 36.91
CA ASP A 907 79.69 -7.89 36.48
C ASP A 907 80.47 -7.23 37.62
N ASP A 908 81.80 -7.29 37.57
CA ASP A 908 82.66 -6.60 38.54
C ASP A 908 82.43 -5.08 38.48
N LEU A 909 82.29 -4.47 39.65
CA LEU A 909 81.84 -3.09 39.81
C LEU A 909 82.92 -2.21 40.43
N VAL A 910 83.08 -0.98 39.94
CA VAL A 910 83.93 0.03 40.57
C VAL A 910 83.04 1.16 41.05
N ILE A 911 83.10 1.48 42.35
CA ILE A 911 82.27 2.51 42.98
C ILE A 911 83.13 3.57 43.68
N GLY A 912 82.65 4.81 43.72
CA GLY A 912 83.26 5.88 44.52
C GLY A 912 82.95 5.72 46.01
N ARG A 913 83.05 6.79 46.81
CA ARG A 913 82.77 6.75 48.26
C ARG A 913 81.29 6.75 48.64
N GLU A 914 80.39 7.06 47.71
CA GLU A 914 78.95 7.11 47.98
C GLU A 914 78.30 5.72 47.90
N PRO A 915 77.21 5.46 48.66
CA PRO A 915 76.47 4.21 48.57
C PRO A 915 75.91 3.96 47.17
N TYR A 916 76.14 2.76 46.63
CA TYR A 916 75.61 2.30 45.35
C TYR A 916 74.43 1.35 45.57
N SER A 917 73.35 1.48 44.82
CA SER A 917 72.19 0.57 44.91
C SER A 917 71.81 0.01 43.54
N MET A 918 71.46 -1.28 43.51
CA MET A 918 71.01 -1.98 42.32
C MET A 918 69.84 -2.93 42.63
N SER A 919 69.02 -3.24 41.64
CA SER A 919 67.94 -4.22 41.75
C SER A 919 68.40 -5.63 41.37
N VAL A 920 68.05 -6.62 42.18
CA VAL A 920 68.22 -8.05 41.93
C VAL A 920 66.93 -8.59 41.33
N ASP A 921 66.96 -8.92 40.05
CA ASP A 921 65.91 -9.55 39.27
C ASP A 921 65.94 -11.07 39.44
N THR A 922 64.88 -11.60 40.03
CA THR A 922 64.72 -13.03 40.33
C THR A 922 63.36 -13.50 39.86
N THR A 923 63.31 -14.66 39.23
CA THR A 923 62.06 -15.28 38.77
C THR A 923 62.05 -16.74 39.13
N ASP A 924 60.90 -17.23 39.57
CA ASP A 924 60.63 -18.65 39.71
C ASP A 924 59.68 -19.07 38.58
N GLU A 925 59.99 -20.15 37.86
CA GLU A 925 59.19 -20.58 36.71
C GLU A 925 57.84 -21.19 37.13
N ASP A 926 57.70 -21.61 38.39
CA ASP A 926 56.47 -22.18 38.93
C ASP A 926 55.60 -21.12 39.64
N GLY A 927 56.09 -19.88 39.74
CA GLY A 927 55.34 -18.75 40.29
C GLY A 927 55.44 -18.59 41.81
N ASP A 928 56.39 -19.29 42.44
CA ASP A 928 56.62 -19.22 43.88
C ASP A 928 57.31 -17.93 44.35
N GLU A 929 57.14 -17.57 45.62
CA GLU A 929 57.73 -16.36 46.21
C GLU A 929 59.25 -16.54 46.46
N VAL A 930 60.07 -15.69 45.83
CA VAL A 930 61.54 -15.76 45.92
C VAL A 930 62.10 -14.79 46.97
N PHE A 931 62.96 -15.31 47.86
CA PHE A 931 63.66 -14.53 48.88
C PHE A 931 65.13 -14.27 48.51
N VAL A 932 65.59 -13.01 48.58
CA VAL A 932 66.95 -12.60 48.20
C VAL A 932 67.76 -12.15 49.43
N ARG A 933 69.04 -12.55 49.49
CA ARG A 933 70.01 -12.14 50.51
C ARG A 933 71.38 -11.89 49.88
N ALA A 934 72.19 -10.98 50.44
CA ALA A 934 73.56 -10.76 50.00
C ALA A 934 74.56 -10.59 51.16
N VAL A 935 75.83 -10.93 50.93
CA VAL A 935 76.92 -10.88 51.92
C VAL A 935 78.22 -10.40 51.26
N SER A 936 79.00 -9.58 51.97
CA SER A 936 80.36 -9.16 51.57
C SER A 936 81.42 -10.07 52.17
N SER A 937 82.48 -10.37 51.40
CA SER A 937 83.52 -11.34 51.76
C SER A 937 84.42 -10.91 52.92
N ASP A 938 84.69 -9.61 53.07
CA ASP A 938 85.63 -9.09 54.06
C ASP A 938 85.09 -7.90 54.89
N GLY A 939 83.89 -7.41 54.57
CA GLY A 939 83.25 -6.29 55.28
C GLY A 939 83.79 -4.90 54.96
N GLY A 940 84.72 -4.76 53.99
CA GLY A 940 85.17 -3.46 53.48
C GLY A 940 84.06 -2.66 52.78
N ILE A 941 83.05 -3.38 52.30
CA ILE A 941 81.78 -2.85 51.78
C ILE A 941 80.64 -3.44 52.61
N SER A 942 79.81 -2.60 53.20
CA SER A 942 78.60 -3.01 53.91
C SER A 942 77.47 -3.28 52.91
N VAL A 943 76.71 -4.36 53.13
CA VAL A 943 75.69 -4.85 52.20
C VAL A 943 74.34 -4.95 52.89
N SER A 944 73.28 -4.45 52.24
CA SER A 944 71.90 -4.50 52.72
C SER A 944 70.96 -4.86 51.58
N VAL A 945 69.98 -5.74 51.82
CA VAL A 945 68.91 -6.09 50.86
C VAL A 945 67.56 -5.77 51.46
N ARG A 946 66.72 -5.03 50.73
CA ARG A 946 65.33 -4.72 51.11
C ARG A 946 64.40 -4.93 49.92
N GLY A 947 63.51 -5.92 50.01
CA GLY A 947 62.79 -6.43 48.83
C GLY A 947 63.80 -6.98 47.83
N ASN A 948 63.77 -6.48 46.60
CA ASN A 948 64.71 -6.85 45.55
C ASN A 948 65.85 -5.82 45.35
N THR A 949 66.01 -4.81 46.22
CA THR A 949 67.09 -3.81 46.07
C THR A 949 68.28 -4.13 46.98
N LEU A 950 69.45 -4.31 46.37
CA LEU A 950 70.76 -4.48 46.99
C LEU A 950 71.47 -3.12 47.09
N THR A 951 71.86 -2.72 48.30
CA THR A 951 72.64 -1.49 48.55
C THR A 951 74.02 -1.84 49.11
N LEU A 952 75.06 -1.26 48.50
CA LEU A 952 76.47 -1.40 48.82
C LEU A 952 77.01 -0.08 49.34
N THR A 953 77.60 -0.06 50.54
CA THR A 953 78.19 1.14 51.13
C THR A 953 79.68 0.93 51.40
N PRO A 954 80.57 1.64 50.68
CA PRO A 954 82.00 1.62 50.94
C PRO A 954 82.32 2.12 52.36
N LEU A 955 83.16 1.40 53.09
CA LEU A 955 83.66 1.82 54.41
C LEU A 955 85.17 2.11 54.41
N VAL A 956 85.83 1.91 53.27
CA VAL A 956 87.27 2.14 53.06
C VAL A 956 87.50 3.15 51.95
N THR A 957 88.66 3.82 51.97
CA THR A 957 89.00 4.88 51.01
C THR A 957 89.54 4.36 49.68
N GLU A 958 90.13 3.16 49.66
CA GLU A 958 90.57 2.43 48.46
C GLU A 958 90.66 0.93 48.80
N GLY A 959 90.25 0.03 47.91
CA GLY A 959 90.24 -1.43 48.13
C GLY A 959 89.09 -2.14 47.42
N GLY A 960 89.01 -3.48 47.48
CA GLY A 960 87.89 -4.21 46.88
C GLY A 960 87.43 -5.46 47.64
N SER A 961 86.14 -5.75 47.56
CA SER A 961 85.43 -6.84 48.28
C SER A 961 84.53 -7.63 47.32
N ASP A 962 84.38 -8.93 47.53
CA ASP A 962 83.46 -9.78 46.74
C ASP A 962 82.08 -9.83 47.40
N ILE A 963 81.02 -9.68 46.61
CA ILE A 963 79.63 -9.72 47.07
C ILE A 963 78.94 -10.97 46.52
N THR A 964 78.44 -11.83 47.40
CA THR A 964 77.63 -13.01 47.04
C THR A 964 76.15 -12.70 47.27
N VAL A 965 75.31 -12.92 46.25
CA VAL A 965 73.86 -12.77 46.30
C VAL A 965 73.21 -14.15 46.13
N THR A 966 72.33 -14.52 47.05
CA THR A 966 71.60 -15.79 47.08
C THR A 966 70.11 -15.51 46.92
N ALA A 967 69.45 -16.18 45.98
CA ALA A 967 67.99 -16.21 45.82
C ALA A 967 67.46 -17.61 46.14
N SER A 968 66.39 -17.70 46.92
CA SER A 968 65.83 -18.99 47.39
C SER A 968 64.30 -19.02 47.37
N SER A 969 63.73 -20.14 46.95
CA SER A 969 62.30 -20.47 46.95
C SER A 969 62.14 -21.92 47.40
N ASN A 970 61.17 -22.22 48.26
CA ASN A 970 60.78 -23.60 48.67
C ASN A 970 61.95 -24.59 48.95
N ASN A 971 62.97 -24.15 49.70
CA ASN A 971 64.20 -24.88 50.05
C ASN A 971 65.18 -25.16 48.89
N LYS A 972 64.95 -24.61 47.70
CA LYS A 972 65.89 -24.57 46.57
C LYS A 972 66.50 -23.16 46.47
N ALA A 973 67.78 -23.06 46.15
CA ALA A 973 68.48 -21.76 46.09
C ALA A 973 69.54 -21.72 44.99
N VAL A 974 69.77 -20.53 44.45
CA VAL A 974 70.81 -20.23 43.46
C VAL A 974 71.63 -19.01 43.91
N GLU A 975 72.92 -18.99 43.61
CA GLU A 975 73.84 -17.92 44.03
C GLU A 975 74.56 -17.28 42.83
N GLY A 976 74.81 -15.97 42.92
CA GLY A 976 75.67 -15.19 42.02
C GLY A 976 76.71 -14.38 42.79
N THR A 977 77.89 -14.15 42.22
CA THR A 977 79.01 -13.44 42.88
C THR A 977 79.66 -12.43 41.93
N PHE A 978 80.08 -11.27 42.46
CA PHE A 978 80.86 -10.26 41.74
C PHE A 978 81.77 -9.45 42.67
N THR A 979 82.86 -8.89 42.14
CA THR A 979 83.83 -8.09 42.89
C THR A 979 83.50 -6.59 42.82
N VAL A 980 83.70 -5.86 43.91
CA VAL A 980 83.47 -4.40 43.99
C VAL A 980 84.71 -3.66 44.49
N ALA A 981 85.22 -2.67 43.75
CA ALA A 981 86.42 -1.88 44.09
C ALA A 981 86.17 -0.36 44.27
N VAL A 982 86.98 0.32 45.09
CA VAL A 982 86.84 1.75 45.48
C VAL A 982 88.12 2.57 45.16
N TYR A 983 88.03 3.80 44.60
CA TYR A 983 89.16 4.67 44.13
C TYR A 983 88.98 6.20 44.37
N ASP A 984 90.05 7.03 44.19
CA ASP A 984 90.15 8.51 44.45
C ASP A 984 91.06 9.29 43.44
N ASN A 985 90.54 10.31 42.72
CA ASN A 985 91.14 11.03 41.57
C ASN A 985 91.65 12.47 41.89
N PRO A 986 92.51 13.11 41.05
CA PRO A 986 92.92 14.52 41.20
C PRO A 986 92.00 15.53 40.47
N PRO A 987 91.99 16.82 40.87
CA PRO A 987 91.18 17.84 40.22
C PRO A 987 91.70 18.21 38.82
N VAL A 988 90.78 18.58 37.93
CA VAL A 988 91.04 18.89 36.52
C VAL A 988 90.64 20.33 36.14
N ILE A 989 91.46 20.99 35.32
CA ILE A 989 91.10 22.25 34.66
C ILE A 989 90.49 21.91 33.30
N ARG A 990 89.21 22.22 33.10
CA ARG A 990 88.46 21.90 31.88
C ARG A 990 88.53 23.01 30.83
N THR A 991 88.75 24.26 31.26
CA THR A 991 88.97 25.36 30.31
C THR A 991 90.24 25.12 29.48
N GLU A 992 90.08 25.10 28.15
CA GLU A 992 91.21 25.09 27.22
C GLU A 992 91.91 26.47 27.22
N LEU A 993 93.07 26.55 27.85
CA LEU A 993 93.91 27.75 27.87
C LEU A 993 94.80 27.76 26.62
N LYS A 994 94.45 28.59 25.63
CA LYS A 994 95.16 28.72 24.36
C LYS A 994 95.90 30.04 24.28
N ASP A 995 97.02 30.03 23.56
CA ASP A 995 97.76 31.25 23.25
C ASP A 995 96.84 32.24 22.51
N MET A 996 96.89 33.51 22.91
CA MET A 996 95.94 34.52 22.43
C MET A 996 96.62 35.85 22.14
N ILE A 997 96.06 36.57 21.18
CA ILE A 997 96.46 37.95 20.87
C ILE A 997 95.33 38.88 21.29
N ILE A 998 95.62 39.89 22.13
CA ILE A 998 94.63 40.83 22.65
C ILE A 998 94.98 42.27 22.29
N GLY A 999 94.01 43.04 21.80
CA GLY A 999 94.15 44.49 21.62
C GLY A 999 93.33 45.34 22.60
N LYS A 1000 92.39 44.70 23.31
CA LYS A 1000 91.54 45.30 24.35
C LYS A 1000 91.44 44.31 25.53
N PRO A 1001 91.01 44.76 26.73
CA PRO A 1001 90.85 43.87 27.86
C PRO A 1001 89.87 42.73 27.56
N CYS A 1002 90.21 41.52 27.98
CA CYS A 1002 89.44 40.29 27.71
C CYS A 1002 89.34 39.46 28.99
N THR A 1003 88.26 38.71 29.16
CA THR A 1003 88.04 37.81 30.29
C THR A 1003 87.94 36.35 29.82
N ILE A 1004 88.50 35.43 30.61
CA ILE A 1004 88.50 33.99 30.37
C ILE A 1004 87.92 33.30 31.61
N PRO A 1005 86.77 32.61 31.53
CA PRO A 1005 86.28 31.77 32.62
C PRO A 1005 87.10 30.48 32.75
N ILE A 1006 87.54 30.17 33.96
CA ILE A 1006 88.32 28.98 34.33
C ILE A 1006 87.39 27.98 35.01
N ASP A 1007 86.95 26.98 34.26
CA ASP A 1007 86.15 25.87 34.73
C ASP A 1007 87.06 24.76 35.29
N VAL A 1008 86.77 24.34 36.52
CA VAL A 1008 87.52 23.37 37.29
C VAL A 1008 86.55 22.38 37.92
N ALA A 1009 86.91 21.11 37.91
CA ALA A 1009 86.10 20.06 38.49
C ALA A 1009 86.99 19.06 39.22
N ASP A 1010 86.43 18.45 40.26
CA ASP A 1010 86.98 17.31 40.96
C ASP A 1010 85.91 16.21 40.89
N GLU A 1011 86.27 15.05 40.37
CA GLU A 1011 85.30 13.97 40.13
C GLU A 1011 84.87 13.26 41.42
N ASP A 1012 85.60 13.47 42.52
CA ASP A 1012 85.32 12.88 43.82
C ASP A 1012 84.63 13.87 44.78
N GLY A 1013 84.48 15.13 44.37
CA GLY A 1013 83.71 16.16 45.06
C GLY A 1013 84.50 16.98 46.10
N ASP A 1014 85.83 16.95 46.02
CA ASP A 1014 86.69 17.71 46.94
C ASP A 1014 86.63 19.24 46.73
N GLN A 1015 87.00 20.01 47.77
CA GLN A 1015 87.00 21.48 47.71
C GLN A 1015 88.21 22.03 46.93
N ILE A 1016 87.96 22.90 45.94
CA ILE A 1016 88.98 23.39 44.97
C ILE A 1016 89.41 24.84 45.25
N VAL A 1017 90.70 25.17 45.00
CA VAL A 1017 91.27 26.53 45.06
C VAL A 1017 92.06 26.87 43.78
N ILE A 1018 91.84 28.06 43.18
CA ILE A 1018 92.50 28.54 41.94
C ILE A 1018 93.47 29.70 42.22
N ARG A 1019 94.63 29.73 41.54
CA ARG A 1019 95.62 30.84 41.57
C ARG A 1019 96.16 31.14 40.18
N VAL A 1020 96.36 32.43 39.87
CA VAL A 1020 96.90 32.89 38.57
C VAL A 1020 98.12 33.80 38.73
N ALA A 1021 99.05 33.73 37.77
CA ALA A 1021 100.25 34.57 37.74
C ALA A 1021 100.63 34.93 36.29
N SER A 1022 101.12 36.16 36.07
CA SER A 1022 101.63 36.65 34.80
C SER A 1022 103.14 36.83 34.88
N SER A 1023 103.86 36.38 33.85
CA SER A 1023 105.30 36.53 33.75
C SER A 1023 105.77 37.99 33.51
N ASP A 1024 104.91 38.84 32.94
CA ASP A 1024 105.15 40.26 32.67
C ASP A 1024 103.97 41.13 33.14
N SER A 1025 104.26 42.22 33.85
CA SER A 1025 103.24 43.12 34.41
C SER A 1025 102.66 44.13 33.40
N LEU A 1026 103.22 44.20 32.18
CA LEU A 1026 102.66 44.99 31.07
C LEU A 1026 101.37 44.36 30.49
N ILE A 1027 101.06 43.12 30.87
CA ILE A 1027 99.73 42.53 30.73
C ILE A 1027 99.19 42.31 32.15
N GLY A 1028 98.23 43.15 32.55
CA GLY A 1028 97.60 43.07 33.86
C GLY A 1028 96.70 41.82 33.97
N ILE A 1029 96.78 41.13 35.10
CA ILE A 1029 95.90 40.00 35.44
C ILE A 1029 95.09 40.30 36.70
N ALA A 1030 93.82 39.91 36.70
CA ALA A 1030 92.97 39.85 37.87
C ALA A 1030 92.10 38.59 37.81
N LEU A 1031 91.84 37.95 38.95
CA LEU A 1031 90.92 36.81 39.06
C LEU A 1031 89.84 37.19 40.05
N ASP A 1032 88.59 37.13 39.60
CA ASP A 1032 87.41 37.28 40.45
C ASP A 1032 86.58 36.00 40.33
N ASP A 1033 86.37 35.32 41.46
CA ASP A 1033 85.98 33.92 41.54
C ASP A 1033 86.78 33.03 40.57
N ASN A 1034 86.16 32.62 39.48
CA ASN A 1034 86.74 31.75 38.47
C ASN A 1034 86.96 32.46 37.12
N VAL A 1035 86.82 33.78 37.04
CA VAL A 1035 86.97 34.54 35.77
C VAL A 1035 88.28 35.33 35.78
N LEU A 1036 89.20 34.95 34.89
CA LEU A 1036 90.50 35.59 34.69
C LEU A 1036 90.37 36.77 33.72
N MET A 1037 90.62 37.98 34.18
CA MET A 1037 90.69 39.19 33.35
C MET A 1037 92.13 39.52 32.95
N LEU A 1038 92.35 39.72 31.65
CA LEU A 1038 93.60 40.12 31.03
C LEU A 1038 93.47 41.52 30.43
N THR A 1039 94.37 42.43 30.80
CA THR A 1039 94.33 43.83 30.35
C THR A 1039 95.67 44.20 29.72
N PRO A 1040 95.73 44.50 28.41
CA PRO A 1040 96.97 44.94 27.78
C PRO A 1040 97.26 46.39 28.18
N HIS A 1041 98.40 46.64 28.83
CA HIS A 1041 98.82 47.99 29.20
C HIS A 1041 99.79 48.61 28.16
N ALA A 1042 100.37 47.81 27.27
CA ALA A 1042 101.23 48.23 26.16
C ALA A 1042 101.06 47.30 24.95
N SER A 1043 101.31 47.80 23.73
CA SER A 1043 101.30 47.00 22.49
C SER A 1043 102.70 46.50 22.13
N GLY A 1044 102.80 45.32 21.51
CA GLY A 1044 104.04 44.67 21.08
C GLY A 1044 104.74 43.82 22.15
N VAL A 1045 104.07 43.51 23.27
CA VAL A 1045 104.60 42.69 24.37
C VAL A 1045 103.91 41.35 24.45
N TYR A 1046 104.58 40.33 25.00
CA TYR A 1046 103.97 39.04 25.30
C TYR A 1046 104.26 38.62 26.75
N SER A 1047 103.32 37.90 27.37
CA SER A 1047 103.46 37.33 28.71
C SER A 1047 102.92 35.89 28.72
N GLU A 1048 103.61 34.99 29.41
CA GLU A 1048 103.07 33.69 29.80
C GLU A 1048 102.23 33.81 31.07
N ILE A 1049 100.98 33.35 31.00
CA ILE A 1049 100.03 33.34 32.11
C ILE A 1049 99.88 31.91 32.62
N GLY A 1050 100.21 31.70 33.90
CA GLY A 1050 100.05 30.42 34.58
C GLY A 1050 98.81 30.37 35.47
N VAL A 1051 98.07 29.26 35.41
CA VAL A 1051 96.90 28.93 36.22
C VAL A 1051 97.17 27.63 36.99
N GLU A 1052 97.12 27.70 38.33
CA GLU A 1052 97.26 26.56 39.25
C GLU A 1052 95.92 26.28 39.96
N VAL A 1053 95.54 25.01 40.06
CA VAL A 1053 94.32 24.54 40.72
C VAL A 1053 94.65 23.37 41.64
N SER A 1054 94.18 23.40 42.89
CA SER A 1054 94.48 22.39 43.91
C SER A 1054 93.24 21.94 44.69
N SER A 1055 93.16 20.66 45.04
CA SER A 1055 92.29 20.09 46.08
C SER A 1055 93.10 19.81 47.35
N THR A 1056 92.47 19.21 48.37
CA THR A 1056 93.02 19.05 49.73
C THR A 1056 94.41 18.38 49.77
N ASP A 1057 94.73 17.50 48.81
CA ASP A 1057 96.01 16.79 48.75
C ASP A 1057 96.65 16.63 47.34
N LYS A 1058 95.99 17.00 46.23
CA LYS A 1058 96.53 16.93 44.85
C LYS A 1058 96.38 18.29 44.11
N LYS A 1059 97.26 18.58 43.14
CA LYS A 1059 97.22 19.84 42.35
C LYS A 1059 97.62 19.70 40.88
N VAL A 1060 97.13 20.62 40.03
CA VAL A 1060 97.38 20.69 38.59
C VAL A 1060 97.70 22.13 38.15
N VAL A 1061 98.62 22.31 37.19
CA VAL A 1061 99.06 23.64 36.68
C VAL A 1061 99.10 23.63 35.15
N ARG A 1062 98.61 24.71 34.52
CA ARG A 1062 98.75 24.96 33.07
C ARG A 1062 99.11 26.42 32.78
N SER A 1063 99.78 26.68 31.64
CA SER A 1063 100.12 28.03 31.19
C SER A 1063 99.85 28.23 29.70
N PHE A 1064 99.68 29.49 29.29
CA PHE A 1064 99.48 29.92 27.90
C PHE A 1064 100.07 31.31 27.66
N ILE A 1065 100.36 31.66 26.41
CA ILE A 1065 101.01 32.91 26.01
C ILE A 1065 99.97 33.93 25.54
N VAL A 1066 100.06 35.15 26.05
CA VAL A 1066 99.24 36.27 25.61
C VAL A 1066 100.12 37.34 24.98
N VAL A 1067 99.80 37.76 23.75
CA VAL A 1067 100.49 38.84 23.03
C VAL A 1067 99.55 40.04 22.93
N ALA A 1068 100.03 41.24 23.25
CA ALA A 1068 99.24 42.46 23.13
C ALA A 1068 99.55 43.19 21.81
N VAL A 1069 98.53 43.57 21.02
CA VAL A 1069 98.65 44.27 19.72
C VAL A 1069 97.68 45.46 19.62
N GLU A 1070 97.78 46.30 18.58
CA GLU A 1070 96.91 47.48 18.43
C GLU A 1070 95.49 47.15 17.91
N GLU A 1071 95.33 46.17 17.01
CA GLU A 1071 94.02 45.75 16.45
C GLU A 1071 93.86 44.22 16.45
N GLN A 1072 92.63 43.73 16.66
CA GLN A 1072 92.33 42.32 16.84
C GLN A 1072 92.27 41.56 15.50
N ILE A 1073 92.96 40.42 15.42
CA ILE A 1073 93.05 39.57 14.21
C ILE A 1073 92.49 38.17 14.53
N PHE A 1074 91.60 37.64 13.69
CA PHE A 1074 90.96 36.33 13.87
C PHE A 1074 91.66 35.23 13.04
N PHE A 1075 92.04 34.13 13.69
CA PHE A 1075 92.72 32.99 13.07
C PHE A 1075 92.40 31.67 13.80
N GLY A 1076 92.42 30.54 13.08
CA GLY A 1076 92.25 29.19 13.67
C GLY A 1076 91.56 28.19 12.75
N ARG A 1077 91.55 26.90 13.14
CA ARG A 1077 90.87 25.82 12.38
C ARG A 1077 89.34 25.96 12.39
N HIS A 1078 88.79 26.52 13.46
CA HIS A 1078 87.41 26.95 13.58
C HIS A 1078 87.43 28.21 14.45
N PHE A 1079 86.78 29.27 14.00
CA PHE A 1079 86.55 30.47 14.81
C PHE A 1079 85.22 31.09 14.38
N THR A 1080 84.54 31.70 15.34
CA THR A 1080 83.26 32.38 15.12
C THR A 1080 83.50 33.89 15.20
N MET A 1081 82.85 34.64 14.32
CA MET A 1081 82.91 36.10 14.30
C MET A 1081 81.52 36.61 14.63
N ASP A 1082 81.32 37.04 15.86
CA ASP A 1082 80.04 37.57 16.31
C ASP A 1082 80.03 39.08 16.06
N GLY A 1083 79.05 39.55 15.27
CA GLY A 1083 78.85 40.96 14.93
C GLY A 1083 77.39 41.36 15.04
N THR A 1084 77.12 42.61 15.39
CA THR A 1084 75.76 43.14 15.50
C THR A 1084 75.58 44.21 14.42
N LEU A 1085 74.77 43.93 13.39
CA LEU A 1085 74.44 44.92 12.36
C LEU A 1085 73.15 45.61 12.77
N ASP A 1086 73.24 46.85 13.25
CA ASP A 1086 72.09 47.61 13.74
C ASP A 1086 71.19 48.15 12.60
N ASN A 1087 71.64 48.09 11.34
CA ASN A 1087 70.89 48.52 10.15
C ASN A 1087 71.17 47.63 8.91
N PRO A 1088 70.16 47.21 8.13
CA PRO A 1088 70.32 46.30 6.98
C PRO A 1088 71.26 46.74 5.84
N ASP A 1089 71.70 48.00 5.78
CA ASP A 1089 72.67 48.48 4.76
C ASP A 1089 74.12 48.60 5.28
N GLU A 1090 74.41 48.19 6.52
CA GLU A 1090 75.72 48.32 7.17
C GLU A 1090 76.58 47.05 7.02
N PHE A 1091 77.90 47.20 6.82
CA PHE A 1091 78.87 46.09 6.78
C PHE A 1091 80.07 46.40 7.68
N GLU A 1092 80.43 45.47 8.58
CA GLU A 1092 81.70 45.49 9.32
C GLU A 1092 82.73 44.60 8.64
N GLU A 1093 83.97 45.10 8.54
CA GLU A 1093 85.11 44.35 8.02
C GLU A 1093 86.06 43.98 9.16
N HIS A 1094 86.43 42.69 9.22
CA HIS A 1094 87.38 42.18 10.18
C HIS A 1094 88.50 41.43 9.46
N PRO A 1095 89.77 41.63 9.85
CA PRO A 1095 90.88 40.88 9.28
C PRO A 1095 90.84 39.43 9.75
N VAL A 1096 90.72 38.51 8.79
CA VAL A 1096 90.72 37.07 8.99
C VAL A 1096 91.83 36.39 8.21
N PHE A 1097 92.44 35.38 8.82
CA PHE A 1097 93.40 34.49 8.17
C PHE A 1097 92.74 33.14 7.86
N LEU A 1098 92.54 32.83 6.57
CA LEU A 1098 91.93 31.58 6.08
C LEU A 1098 92.95 30.76 5.25
N ASP A 1099 92.99 29.44 5.47
CA ASP A 1099 93.87 28.51 4.77
C ASP A 1099 93.14 27.19 4.43
N GLY A 1100 93.21 26.74 3.17
CA GLY A 1100 92.57 25.51 2.67
C GLY A 1100 91.08 25.62 2.29
N HIS A 1101 90.38 24.48 2.26
CA HIS A 1101 88.94 24.44 2.02
C HIS A 1101 88.19 24.86 3.28
N CYS A 1102 87.79 26.12 3.34
CA CYS A 1102 86.99 26.66 4.43
C CYS A 1102 85.50 26.59 4.09
N THR A 1103 84.69 26.15 5.04
CA THR A 1103 83.23 26.22 4.95
C THR A 1103 82.80 27.38 5.82
N VAL A 1104 82.17 28.40 5.23
CA VAL A 1104 81.56 29.49 5.97
C VAL A 1104 80.08 29.18 6.08
N ARG A 1105 79.55 29.22 7.30
CA ARG A 1105 78.15 28.96 7.58
C ARG A 1105 77.58 30.19 8.26
N ASP A 1106 76.55 30.75 7.65
CA ASP A 1106 75.75 31.84 8.22
C ASP A 1106 74.55 31.19 8.93
N ASP A 1107 74.34 31.56 10.18
CA ASP A 1107 73.30 31.07 11.07
C ASP A 1107 71.87 31.44 10.63
N ARG A 1108 71.70 32.23 9.54
CA ARG A 1108 70.37 32.58 9.00
C ARG A 1108 69.96 31.87 7.70
N HIS A 1109 70.80 31.05 7.06
CA HIS A 1109 70.38 30.15 5.96
C HIS A 1109 71.29 28.90 5.89
N GLU A 1110 70.67 27.70 5.89
CA GLU A 1110 71.28 26.44 5.43
C GLU A 1110 71.14 26.24 3.92
#